data_AF-A0A7C5S6E3-F1
#
_entry.id   AF-A0A7C5S6E3-F1
#
_cell.length_a   1.000
_cell.length_b   1.000
_cell.length_c   1.000
_cell.angle_alpha   90.00
_cell.angle_beta   90.00
_cell.angle_gamma   90.00
#
_symmetry.space_group_name_H-M   'P 1'
#
loop_
_entity.id
_entity.type
_entity.pdbx_description
1 polymer ?
#
loop_
_entity_poly.entity_id
_entity_poly.type
_entity_poly.pdbx_seq_one_letter_code
_entity_poly.pdbx_strand_id
1 'polypeptide(L)'
;MKNAAMGRASFAGLLCGITLMSAGTLPAQPPRLLFWAKGDSLGVRLAWTLPRSLLPQEYRLLRRESRKNVYELLAIVRRLPRPQWGPLLPEDVSPGAVDTVELLLRTAEDPQQPDSIRREVIGLLREMLLDDFPRVAPIFGTTYTDTTARAGRRYDYALAIGEEVLAEVLDVRAGVVELPEPPQNLRGKAADSLRIQLLWDFKGGQRRGIWGYHVWRQAPGDTGFTRMTSRPLITLWLDEEVPAEYLYAEGEGLQKGATYRYRVSAVDVFGREGPWSEPIAVVARDVRPILPPLGVVARPEGDSVLISWEPSPDSRAAGYHVYRWPFGMDTARVRLTPTPLPATARSFVDRPGELPTEYVAYAVSTVTEDGEEGETSLPHIVPIPDLIPPPPPRYLLGFGEVGKARLRWTRSAAPDVWGYEVARALSPTDVFTLVNPRLVEDTSFTDVLTPEAGRTSFWYKVRAVDRRGNRSQWTPAVLVLLPDIVPPPAPYFTEASAEDGAVRLRWEIGAAGDVLGFWLNRYEDTLQSPITLNGGAPLPAEAREFRDSLLEPGRVYWYELVAIDSAFNLSPPSARIAGQAYSTRPPVVPTIDSVYAAAEGIVIVWRLPAAENAAIVVERSSDGERFVPISPLLPVSERRFVDTAVRVGQTYYYRLRLRSLQTGNWSTPSAVAAITR
;
A
#
# COMPACT_ATOMS: atom_id res chain seq x y z
N MET A 1 29.48 -40.50 -22.64
CA MET A 1 30.11 -41.84 -22.58
C MET A 1 29.73 -42.49 -21.26
N LYS A 2 29.27 -43.75 -21.32
CA LYS A 2 28.68 -44.59 -20.25
C LYS A 2 27.24 -44.26 -19.82
N ASN A 3 26.28 -44.88 -20.51
CA ASN A 3 25.21 -45.71 -19.93
C ASN A 3 24.34 -46.24 -21.06
N ALA A 4 24.79 -47.36 -21.63
CA ALA A 4 24.05 -48.21 -22.55
C ALA A 4 24.14 -49.63 -21.99
N ALA A 5 23.08 -50.42 -22.19
CA ALA A 5 22.88 -51.82 -21.79
C ALA A 5 22.32 -52.04 -20.36
N MET A 6 20.99 -52.08 -20.27
CA MET A 6 20.29 -52.94 -19.32
C MET A 6 19.42 -53.92 -20.11
N GLY A 7 20.09 -54.77 -20.88
CA GLY A 7 19.54 -55.94 -21.53
C GLY A 7 20.50 -57.08 -21.25
N ARG A 8 19.98 -58.12 -20.57
CA ARG A 8 20.64 -59.32 -19.99
C ARG A 8 20.69 -59.29 -18.46
N ALA A 9 19.61 -59.76 -17.85
CA ALA A 9 19.71 -60.48 -16.59
C ALA A 9 19.34 -61.93 -16.91
N SER A 10 20.37 -62.74 -17.18
CA SER A 10 20.28 -64.18 -16.97
C SER A 10 20.38 -64.46 -15.47
N PHE A 11 20.14 -65.71 -15.11
CA PHE A 11 20.17 -66.32 -13.78
C PHE A 11 21.44 -66.06 -12.90
N ALA A 12 22.39 -65.23 -13.36
CA ALA A 12 23.62 -64.86 -12.65
C ALA A 12 23.53 -63.58 -11.79
N GLY A 13 22.39 -62.87 -11.79
CA GLY A 13 22.20 -61.64 -10.99
C GLY A 13 21.87 -61.86 -9.50
N LEU A 14 21.65 -63.10 -9.06
CA LEU A 14 20.96 -63.38 -7.79
C LEU A 14 21.85 -63.40 -6.53
N LEU A 15 23.08 -62.89 -6.58
CA LEU A 15 24.01 -62.96 -5.43
C LEU A 15 24.64 -61.63 -4.98
N CYS A 16 24.26 -60.47 -5.52
CA CYS A 16 24.69 -59.19 -4.96
C CYS A 16 23.69 -58.07 -5.23
N GLY A 17 22.94 -57.67 -4.20
CA GLY A 17 22.11 -56.47 -4.25
C GLY A 17 20.91 -56.44 -3.31
N ILE A 18 21.06 -56.77 -2.02
CA ILE A 18 20.04 -56.46 -1.00
C ILE A 18 20.68 -55.57 0.06
N THR A 19 20.53 -54.26 -0.13
CA THR A 19 20.72 -53.28 0.95
C THR A 19 19.45 -53.28 1.79
N LEU A 20 19.57 -53.77 3.01
CA LEU A 20 18.53 -53.85 4.04
C LEU A 20 17.89 -52.47 4.30
N MET A 21 16.56 -52.37 4.14
CA MET A 21 15.76 -51.45 4.96
C MET A 21 15.09 -52.23 6.10
N SER A 22 15.18 -51.58 7.26
CA SER A 22 14.84 -51.93 8.64
C SER A 22 13.69 -52.90 8.92
N ALA A 23 13.99 -53.75 9.91
CA ALA A 23 13.12 -54.57 10.72
C ALA A 23 11.78 -53.92 11.10
N GLY A 24 10.70 -54.53 10.61
CA GLY A 24 9.37 -54.53 11.22
C GLY A 24 8.91 -55.99 11.29
N THR A 25 8.57 -56.45 12.49
CA THR A 25 7.98 -57.76 12.77
C THR A 25 6.76 -58.01 11.87
N LEU A 26 6.89 -58.95 10.93
CA LEU A 26 5.81 -59.46 10.09
C LEU A 26 4.75 -60.14 10.97
N PRO A 27 3.45 -59.81 10.87
CA PRO A 27 2.40 -60.69 11.35
C PRO A 27 2.38 -61.93 10.44
N ALA A 28 2.57 -63.11 11.02
CA ALA A 28 2.55 -64.37 10.29
C ALA A 28 1.13 -64.74 9.83
N GLN A 29 0.87 -64.63 8.54
CA GLN A 29 0.00 -65.58 7.82
C GLN A 29 0.68 -66.01 6.52
N PRO A 30 0.86 -67.32 6.26
CA PRO A 30 1.49 -67.78 5.03
C PRO A 30 0.51 -67.63 3.84
N PRO A 31 0.94 -67.25 2.62
CA PRO A 31 0.12 -67.48 1.46
C PRO A 31 0.02 -68.98 1.20
N ARG A 32 -1.22 -69.34 0.86
CA ARG A 32 -1.69 -70.63 0.34
C ARG A 32 -0.79 -71.09 -0.81
N LEU A 33 -0.41 -72.37 -0.80
CA LEU A 33 0.00 -73.04 -2.03
C LEU A 33 -1.03 -72.73 -3.12
N LEU A 34 -0.57 -72.27 -4.28
CA LEU A 34 -1.46 -72.00 -5.40
C LEU A 34 -1.57 -73.28 -6.24
N PHE A 35 -2.80 -73.62 -6.57
CA PHE A 35 -3.15 -74.78 -7.39
C PHE A 35 -4.11 -74.34 -8.48
N TRP A 36 -3.78 -74.68 -9.71
CA TRP A 36 -4.52 -74.30 -10.90
C TRP A 36 -4.83 -75.54 -11.72
N ALA A 37 -6.05 -75.58 -12.25
CA ALA A 37 -6.47 -76.58 -13.19
C ALA A 37 -7.29 -75.89 -14.29
N LYS A 38 -6.91 -76.11 -15.55
CA LYS A 38 -7.57 -75.51 -16.72
C LYS A 38 -7.82 -76.54 -17.80
N GLY A 39 -8.93 -76.40 -18.52
CA GLY A 39 -9.23 -77.24 -19.67
C GLY A 39 -8.17 -77.12 -20.76
N ASP A 40 -7.91 -78.24 -21.44
CA ASP A 40 -7.03 -78.34 -22.60
C ASP A 40 -7.67 -79.25 -23.67
N SER A 41 -7.15 -79.22 -24.90
CA SER A 41 -7.66 -80.05 -26.00
C SER A 41 -7.57 -81.56 -25.72
N LEU A 42 -6.60 -81.97 -24.90
CA LEU A 42 -6.36 -83.36 -24.52
C LEU A 42 -6.94 -83.75 -23.16
N GLY A 43 -7.62 -82.84 -22.44
CA GLY A 43 -8.16 -83.11 -21.10
C GLY A 43 -8.12 -81.89 -20.18
N VAL A 44 -7.36 -81.98 -19.09
CA VAL A 44 -7.13 -80.88 -18.13
C VAL A 44 -5.65 -80.78 -17.77
N ARG A 45 -5.09 -79.57 -17.80
CA ARG A 45 -3.73 -79.29 -17.27
C ARG A 45 -3.82 -78.78 -15.86
N LEU A 46 -2.91 -79.27 -15.01
CA LEU A 46 -2.78 -78.91 -13.62
C LEU A 46 -1.38 -78.39 -13.34
N ALA A 47 -1.30 -77.40 -12.48
CA ALA A 47 -0.05 -76.77 -12.06
C ALA A 47 -0.18 -76.27 -10.62
N TRP A 48 0.92 -76.27 -9.87
CA TRP A 48 0.95 -75.71 -8.52
C TRP A 48 2.31 -75.12 -8.16
N THR A 49 2.33 -74.29 -7.12
CA THR A 49 3.60 -73.78 -6.57
C THR A 49 4.17 -74.73 -5.53
N LEU A 50 5.48 -74.63 -5.27
CA LEU A 50 6.10 -75.29 -4.12
C LEU A 50 5.51 -74.78 -2.78
N PRO A 51 5.27 -75.67 -1.80
CA PRO A 51 5.01 -75.27 -0.42
C PRO A 51 6.16 -74.43 0.16
N ARG A 52 5.87 -73.55 1.11
CA ARG A 52 6.89 -72.64 1.69
C ARG A 52 7.88 -73.31 2.63
N SER A 53 7.49 -74.40 3.29
CA SER A 53 8.24 -74.99 4.42
C SER A 53 8.74 -76.41 4.17
N LEU A 54 8.32 -77.04 3.07
CA LEU A 54 8.63 -78.42 2.74
C LEU A 54 8.82 -78.55 1.23
N LEU A 55 9.78 -79.38 0.84
CA LEU A 55 9.96 -79.80 -0.55
C LEU A 55 9.52 -81.27 -0.70
N PRO A 56 8.29 -81.53 -1.19
CA PRO A 56 7.76 -82.89 -1.30
C PRO A 56 8.50 -83.70 -2.37
N GLN A 57 8.70 -84.99 -2.12
CA GLN A 57 9.24 -85.91 -3.14
C GLN A 57 8.17 -86.35 -4.14
N GLU A 58 6.92 -86.41 -3.69
CA GLU A 58 5.77 -86.74 -4.52
C GLU A 58 4.50 -86.00 -4.07
N TYR A 59 3.60 -85.79 -5.01
CA TYR A 59 2.27 -85.23 -4.81
C TYR A 59 1.20 -86.25 -5.20
N ARG A 60 0.10 -86.30 -4.45
CA ARG A 60 -1.08 -87.09 -4.81
C ARG A 60 -2.11 -86.16 -5.42
N LEU A 61 -2.44 -86.39 -6.68
CA LEU A 61 -3.55 -85.74 -7.35
C LEU A 61 -4.79 -86.60 -7.21
N LEU A 62 -5.85 -86.00 -6.68
CA LEU A 62 -7.15 -86.60 -6.57
C LEU A 62 -8.12 -85.91 -7.53
N ARG A 63 -9.08 -86.67 -8.04
CA ARG A 63 -10.11 -86.16 -8.96
C ARG A 63 -11.47 -86.74 -8.62
N ARG A 64 -12.51 -85.96 -8.81
CA ARG A 64 -13.90 -86.43 -8.90
C ARG A 64 -14.64 -85.72 -10.01
N GLU A 65 -15.68 -86.33 -10.57
CA GLU A 65 -16.62 -85.59 -11.42
C GLU A 65 -17.37 -84.57 -10.54
N SER A 66 -17.47 -83.33 -11.00
CA SER A 66 -18.04 -82.24 -10.19
C SER A 66 -19.45 -82.61 -9.71
N ARG A 67 -19.74 -82.30 -8.43
CA ARG A 67 -20.97 -82.69 -7.69
C ARG A 67 -21.04 -84.14 -7.21
N LYS A 68 -20.01 -84.97 -7.43
CA LYS A 68 -19.85 -86.24 -6.69
C LYS A 68 -19.16 -85.98 -5.35
N ASN A 69 -19.40 -86.86 -4.37
CA ASN A 69 -18.89 -86.66 -2.99
C ASN A 69 -17.52 -87.26 -2.72
N VAL A 70 -17.03 -88.19 -3.56
CA VAL A 70 -15.82 -88.97 -3.28
C VAL A 70 -14.74 -88.65 -4.31
N TYR A 71 -13.55 -88.31 -3.80
CA TYR A 71 -12.33 -88.17 -4.58
C TYR A 71 -11.67 -89.53 -4.83
N GLU A 72 -11.22 -89.76 -6.07
CA GLU A 72 -10.42 -90.92 -6.45
C GLU A 72 -8.98 -90.49 -6.71
N LEU A 73 -8.01 -91.37 -6.44
CA LEU A 73 -6.62 -91.14 -6.78
C LEU A 73 -6.46 -91.10 -8.31
N LEU A 74 -6.07 -89.94 -8.84
CA LEU A 74 -5.80 -89.76 -10.25
C LEU A 74 -4.36 -90.14 -10.59
N ALA A 75 -3.39 -89.60 -9.84
CA ALA A 75 -1.97 -89.82 -10.11
C ALA A 75 -1.10 -89.55 -8.87
N ILE A 76 0.07 -90.19 -8.83
CA ILE A 76 1.19 -89.80 -7.97
C ILE A 76 2.22 -89.10 -8.87
N VAL A 77 2.43 -87.81 -8.64
CA VAL A 77 3.31 -86.97 -9.45
C VAL A 77 4.64 -86.80 -8.74
N ARG A 78 5.73 -87.13 -9.44
CA ARG A 78 7.11 -87.04 -8.94
C ARG A 78 7.90 -86.07 -9.80
N ARG A 79 9.03 -85.60 -9.26
CA ARG A 79 9.99 -84.78 -9.99
C ARG A 79 10.51 -85.51 -11.23
N LEU A 80 10.80 -84.74 -12.28
CA LEU A 80 11.43 -85.29 -13.47
C LEU A 80 12.83 -85.86 -13.11
N PRO A 81 13.27 -86.98 -13.69
CA PRO A 81 14.62 -87.48 -13.46
C PRO A 81 15.70 -86.49 -13.96
N ARG A 82 16.81 -86.36 -13.21
CA ARG A 82 17.94 -85.48 -13.51
C ARG A 82 18.40 -85.47 -14.99
N PRO A 83 18.51 -86.62 -15.70
CA PRO A 83 18.93 -86.63 -17.11
C PRO A 83 18.04 -85.81 -18.07
N GLN A 84 16.82 -85.47 -17.67
CA GLN A 84 15.86 -84.75 -18.50
C GLN A 84 15.78 -83.24 -18.19
N TRP A 85 16.56 -82.73 -17.22
CA TRP A 85 16.49 -81.32 -16.81
C TRP A 85 17.16 -80.37 -17.80
N GLY A 86 18.20 -80.82 -18.51
CA GLY A 86 19.03 -79.98 -19.39
C GLY A 86 18.22 -79.08 -20.35
N PRO A 87 17.30 -79.62 -21.16
CA PRO A 87 16.47 -78.82 -22.08
C PRO A 87 15.53 -77.81 -21.39
N LEU A 88 15.16 -78.07 -20.13
CA LEU A 88 14.21 -77.28 -19.36
C LEU A 88 14.89 -76.15 -18.57
N LEU A 89 16.22 -76.16 -18.49
CA LEU A 89 16.99 -75.08 -17.90
C LEU A 89 17.47 -74.12 -19.01
N PRO A 90 17.43 -72.79 -18.79
CA PRO A 90 17.88 -71.83 -19.79
C PRO A 90 19.38 -72.02 -20.16
N GLU A 91 19.72 -71.85 -21.45
CA GLU A 91 21.12 -72.00 -21.94
C GLU A 91 22.07 -70.92 -21.38
N ASP A 92 21.52 -69.81 -20.88
CA ASP A 92 22.21 -68.68 -20.27
C ASP A 92 22.56 -68.90 -18.78
N VAL A 93 22.25 -70.08 -18.23
CA VAL A 93 22.77 -70.51 -16.93
C VAL A 93 24.16 -71.14 -17.14
N SER A 94 25.14 -70.66 -16.38
CA SER A 94 26.53 -71.16 -16.30
C SER A 94 26.68 -72.67 -16.56
N PRO A 95 27.81 -73.13 -17.15
CA PRO A 95 28.20 -74.55 -17.06
C PRO A 95 27.96 -75.05 -15.63
N GLY A 96 27.09 -76.06 -15.45
CA GLY A 96 26.68 -76.56 -14.13
C GLY A 96 25.27 -76.16 -13.64
N ALA A 97 24.39 -75.62 -14.49
CA ALA A 97 22.98 -75.33 -14.13
C ALA A 97 22.26 -76.53 -13.49
N VAL A 98 22.38 -77.70 -14.11
CA VAL A 98 21.80 -78.96 -13.62
C VAL A 98 22.38 -79.34 -12.26
N ASP A 99 23.68 -79.18 -12.06
CA ASP A 99 24.38 -79.49 -10.81
C ASP A 99 23.98 -78.52 -9.68
N THR A 100 23.75 -77.25 -10.03
CA THR A 100 23.27 -76.23 -9.09
C THR A 100 21.87 -76.55 -8.60
N VAL A 101 20.95 -76.88 -9.51
CA VAL A 101 19.58 -77.29 -9.15
C VAL A 101 19.62 -78.55 -8.31
N GLU A 102 20.46 -79.53 -8.66
CA GLU A 102 20.62 -80.75 -7.86
C GLU A 102 21.14 -80.46 -6.45
N LEU A 103 22.13 -79.58 -6.31
CA LEU A 103 22.66 -79.16 -5.01
C LEU A 103 21.59 -78.48 -4.16
N LEU A 104 20.81 -77.56 -4.73
CA LEU A 104 19.72 -76.89 -4.02
C LEU A 104 18.65 -77.90 -3.58
N LEU A 105 18.26 -78.84 -4.45
CA LEU A 105 17.30 -79.90 -4.10
C LEU A 105 17.83 -80.76 -2.94
N ARG A 106 19.08 -81.23 -3.01
CA ARG A 106 19.71 -82.02 -1.94
C ARG A 106 19.77 -81.23 -0.63
N THR A 107 20.12 -79.94 -0.70
CA THR A 107 20.20 -79.07 0.49
C THR A 107 18.83 -78.84 1.13
N ALA A 108 17.77 -78.69 0.33
CA ALA A 108 16.40 -78.56 0.83
C ALA A 108 15.87 -79.85 1.48
N GLU A 109 16.33 -81.02 1.02
CA GLU A 109 15.87 -82.33 1.48
C GLU A 109 16.67 -82.90 2.66
N ASP A 110 17.91 -82.48 2.84
CA ASP A 110 18.80 -83.02 3.86
C ASP A 110 18.34 -82.61 5.27
N PRO A 111 17.87 -83.55 6.11
CA PRO A 111 17.39 -83.24 7.46
C PRO A 111 18.52 -82.79 8.42
N GLN A 112 19.79 -82.96 8.03
CA GLN A 112 20.94 -82.46 8.81
C GLN A 112 21.18 -80.95 8.59
N GLN A 113 20.58 -80.36 7.56
CA GLN A 113 20.69 -78.92 7.31
C GLN A 113 19.79 -78.12 8.26
N PRO A 114 20.26 -76.96 8.79
CA PRO A 114 19.44 -76.05 9.56
C PRO A 114 18.13 -75.67 8.85
N ASP A 115 17.02 -75.64 9.59
CA ASP A 115 15.70 -75.24 9.09
C ASP A 115 15.70 -73.91 8.33
N SER A 116 16.50 -72.94 8.79
CA SER A 116 16.64 -71.63 8.13
C SER A 116 17.20 -71.76 6.71
N ILE A 117 18.27 -72.54 6.56
CA ILE A 117 18.94 -72.80 5.27
C ILE A 117 18.00 -73.55 4.34
N ARG A 118 17.31 -74.60 4.84
CA ARG A 118 16.35 -75.36 4.03
C ARG A 118 15.23 -74.47 3.49
N ARG A 119 14.66 -73.60 4.33
CA ARG A 119 13.61 -72.65 3.92
C ARG A 119 14.11 -71.60 2.93
N GLU A 120 15.32 -71.10 3.10
CA GLU A 120 15.94 -70.16 2.17
C GLU A 120 16.14 -70.81 0.79
N VAL A 121 16.66 -72.04 0.77
CA VAL A 121 16.84 -72.81 -0.47
C VAL A 121 15.51 -73.16 -1.13
N ILE A 122 14.47 -73.52 -0.37
CA ILE A 122 13.10 -73.69 -0.90
C ILE A 122 12.58 -72.38 -1.51
N GLY A 123 12.90 -71.24 -0.90
CA GLY A 123 12.65 -69.91 -1.44
C GLY A 123 13.28 -69.73 -2.82
N LEU A 124 14.58 -70.02 -2.96
CA LEU A 124 15.32 -69.92 -4.23
C LEU A 124 14.74 -70.85 -5.31
N LEU A 125 14.39 -72.09 -4.96
CA LEU A 125 13.76 -73.05 -5.87
C LEU A 125 12.37 -72.57 -6.31
N ARG A 126 11.63 -71.92 -5.41
CA ARG A 126 10.33 -71.32 -5.72
C ARG A 126 10.49 -70.11 -6.63
N GLU A 127 11.47 -69.25 -6.42
CA GLU A 127 11.78 -68.15 -7.34
C GLU A 127 12.14 -68.67 -8.73
N MET A 128 12.99 -69.70 -8.82
CA MET A 128 13.30 -70.37 -10.08
C MET A 128 12.04 -70.90 -10.79
N LEU A 129 11.12 -71.53 -10.04
CA LEU A 129 9.85 -71.98 -10.59
C LEU A 129 9.00 -70.82 -11.10
N LEU A 130 8.93 -69.70 -10.38
CA LEU A 130 8.07 -68.58 -10.79
C LEU A 130 8.66 -67.79 -11.97
N ASP A 131 9.97 -67.81 -12.17
CA ASP A 131 10.69 -67.14 -13.27
C ASP A 131 10.35 -67.71 -14.66
N ASP A 132 10.30 -69.02 -14.80
CA ASP A 132 9.89 -69.68 -16.05
C ASP A 132 9.00 -70.88 -15.75
N PHE A 133 7.81 -70.57 -15.20
CA PHE A 133 6.90 -71.58 -14.67
C PHE A 133 6.59 -72.71 -15.68
N PRO A 134 6.19 -72.42 -16.93
CA PRO A 134 5.84 -73.48 -17.88
C PRO A 134 7.02 -74.41 -18.18
N ARG A 135 8.24 -73.88 -18.15
CA ARG A 135 9.46 -74.62 -18.48
C ARG A 135 10.00 -75.41 -17.28
N VAL A 136 9.98 -74.83 -16.09
CA VAL A 136 10.63 -75.36 -14.88
C VAL A 136 9.72 -76.26 -14.06
N ALA A 137 8.39 -76.10 -14.11
CA ALA A 137 7.44 -76.91 -13.34
C ALA A 137 7.64 -78.44 -13.44
N PRO A 138 7.99 -79.03 -14.60
CA PRO A 138 8.26 -80.47 -14.68
C PRO A 138 9.43 -80.92 -13.80
N ILE A 139 10.49 -80.12 -13.67
CA ILE A 139 11.67 -80.44 -12.84
C ILE A 139 11.24 -80.68 -11.39
N PHE A 140 10.30 -79.87 -10.90
CA PHE A 140 9.77 -79.97 -9.54
C PHE A 140 8.58 -80.91 -9.39
N GLY A 141 8.12 -81.52 -10.48
CA GLY A 141 6.91 -82.35 -10.46
C GLY A 141 5.67 -81.53 -10.05
N THR A 142 5.64 -80.23 -10.38
CA THR A 142 4.55 -79.31 -10.01
C THR A 142 3.57 -79.06 -11.14
N THR A 143 3.51 -79.98 -12.11
CA THR A 143 2.56 -79.96 -13.22
C THR A 143 2.13 -81.38 -13.59
N TYR A 144 0.92 -81.50 -14.11
CA TYR A 144 0.36 -82.76 -14.60
C TYR A 144 -0.68 -82.50 -15.70
N THR A 145 -0.85 -83.45 -16.62
CA THR A 145 -1.94 -83.39 -17.61
C THR A 145 -2.83 -84.61 -17.46
N ASP A 146 -4.08 -84.40 -17.07
CA ASP A 146 -5.10 -85.44 -17.01
C ASP A 146 -5.69 -85.68 -18.41
N THR A 147 -5.11 -86.64 -19.13
CA THR A 147 -5.61 -87.08 -20.44
C THR A 147 -6.80 -88.01 -20.37
N THR A 148 -7.21 -88.43 -19.16
CA THR A 148 -8.34 -89.35 -18.94
C THR A 148 -9.65 -88.61 -18.68
N ALA A 149 -9.60 -87.29 -18.47
CA ALA A 149 -10.77 -86.43 -18.33
C ALA A 149 -11.58 -86.36 -19.64
N ARG A 150 -12.87 -86.68 -19.59
CA ARG A 150 -13.72 -86.75 -20.79
C ARG A 150 -14.17 -85.36 -21.22
N ALA A 151 -14.01 -85.04 -22.51
CA ALA A 151 -14.42 -83.76 -23.08
C ALA A 151 -15.89 -83.40 -22.76
N GLY A 152 -16.12 -82.15 -22.37
CA GLY A 152 -17.44 -81.62 -22.01
C GLY A 152 -17.89 -81.94 -20.58
N ARG A 153 -17.20 -82.81 -19.84
CA ARG A 153 -17.44 -83.06 -18.41
C ARG A 153 -16.74 -82.02 -17.54
N ARG A 154 -17.19 -81.90 -16.29
CA ARG A 154 -16.60 -81.04 -15.26
C ARG A 154 -16.04 -81.88 -14.13
N TYR A 155 -14.87 -81.50 -13.64
CA TYR A 155 -14.13 -82.23 -12.61
C TYR A 155 -13.66 -81.28 -11.51
N ASP A 156 -13.65 -81.78 -10.28
CA ASP A 156 -12.95 -81.15 -9.17
C ASP A 156 -11.64 -81.89 -8.95
N TYR A 157 -10.57 -81.15 -8.69
CA TYR A 157 -9.24 -81.68 -8.42
C TYR A 157 -8.77 -81.26 -7.05
N ALA A 158 -8.09 -82.16 -6.35
CA ALA A 158 -7.44 -81.87 -5.08
C ALA A 158 -5.96 -82.29 -5.15
N LEU A 159 -5.09 -81.45 -4.58
CA LEU A 159 -3.66 -81.71 -4.44
C LEU A 159 -3.36 -82.08 -2.99
N ALA A 160 -2.68 -83.20 -2.76
CA ALA A 160 -2.36 -83.71 -1.43
C ALA A 160 -0.89 -84.14 -1.28
N ILE A 161 -0.40 -84.13 -0.03
CA ILE A 161 0.83 -84.80 0.40
C ILE A 161 0.44 -85.82 1.47
N GLY A 162 0.76 -87.10 1.25
CA GLY A 162 0.22 -88.16 2.10
C GLY A 162 -1.31 -88.17 2.10
N GLU A 163 -1.92 -88.04 3.27
CA GLU A 163 -3.38 -87.94 3.44
C GLU A 163 -3.87 -86.48 3.59
N GLU A 164 -2.97 -85.49 3.61
CA GLU A 164 -3.31 -84.08 3.79
C GLU A 164 -3.59 -83.40 2.45
N VAL A 165 -4.82 -82.91 2.27
CA VAL A 165 -5.21 -82.09 1.11
C VAL A 165 -4.75 -80.64 1.32
N LEU A 166 -3.92 -80.14 0.40
CA LEU A 166 -3.32 -78.81 0.45
C LEU A 166 -4.16 -77.74 -0.26
N ALA A 167 -4.79 -78.11 -1.38
CA ALA A 167 -5.54 -77.20 -2.21
C ALA A 167 -6.53 -77.94 -3.12
N GLU A 168 -7.61 -77.25 -3.51
CA GLU A 168 -8.62 -77.77 -4.42
C GLU A 168 -8.95 -76.75 -5.51
N VAL A 169 -9.26 -77.23 -6.70
CA VAL A 169 -9.85 -76.46 -7.80
C VAL A 169 -11.11 -77.17 -8.23
N LEU A 170 -12.24 -76.46 -8.18
CA LEU A 170 -13.55 -77.03 -8.44
C LEU A 170 -14.05 -76.66 -9.84
N ASP A 171 -14.96 -77.47 -10.37
CA ASP A 171 -15.76 -77.19 -11.56
C ASP A 171 -14.98 -76.95 -12.87
N VAL A 172 -13.86 -77.66 -13.05
CA VAL A 172 -12.97 -77.53 -14.21
C VAL A 172 -13.53 -78.28 -15.42
N ARG A 173 -13.78 -77.57 -16.53
CA ARG A 173 -14.29 -78.15 -17.76
C ARG A 173 -13.17 -78.82 -18.57
N ALA A 174 -13.32 -80.11 -18.88
CA ALA A 174 -12.36 -80.87 -19.67
C ALA A 174 -12.61 -80.76 -21.19
N GLY A 175 -11.54 -80.84 -21.98
CA GLY A 175 -11.61 -80.92 -23.44
C GLY A 175 -11.89 -79.60 -24.16
N VAL A 176 -11.78 -78.46 -23.48
CA VAL A 176 -11.89 -77.12 -24.06
C VAL A 176 -10.68 -76.32 -23.61
N VAL A 177 -9.92 -75.77 -24.56
CA VAL A 177 -8.77 -74.91 -24.24
C VAL A 177 -9.29 -73.63 -23.58
N GLU A 178 -8.95 -73.44 -22.32
CA GLU A 178 -9.29 -72.24 -21.56
C GLU A 178 -8.07 -71.30 -21.51
N LEU A 179 -8.08 -70.27 -22.35
CA LEU A 179 -7.06 -69.23 -22.38
C LEU A 179 -7.32 -68.17 -21.28
N PRO A 180 -6.28 -67.45 -20.80
CA PRO A 180 -6.51 -66.34 -19.90
C PRO A 180 -7.32 -65.23 -20.59
N GLU A 181 -8.25 -64.63 -19.86
CA GLU A 181 -9.05 -63.48 -20.33
C GLU A 181 -8.15 -62.28 -20.70
N PRO A 182 -8.58 -61.41 -21.64
CA PRO A 182 -7.80 -60.24 -22.02
C PRO A 182 -7.62 -59.30 -20.81
N PRO A 183 -6.43 -58.72 -20.61
CA PRO A 183 -6.20 -57.73 -19.56
C PRO A 183 -7.18 -56.57 -19.68
N GLN A 184 -7.73 -56.14 -18.55
CA GLN A 184 -8.71 -55.05 -18.49
C GLN A 184 -8.06 -53.77 -17.94
N ASN A 185 -8.73 -52.64 -18.16
CA ASN A 185 -8.33 -51.34 -17.63
C ASN A 185 -6.88 -50.96 -17.97
N LEU A 186 -6.44 -51.26 -19.19
CA LEU A 186 -5.16 -50.77 -19.71
C LEU A 186 -5.19 -49.24 -19.73
N ARG A 187 -4.22 -48.62 -19.08
CA ARG A 187 -4.01 -47.18 -18.97
C ARG A 187 -2.56 -46.89 -19.27
N GLY A 188 -2.31 -45.73 -19.86
CA GLY A 188 -0.98 -45.29 -20.23
C GLY A 188 -0.83 -43.80 -20.07
N LYS A 189 0.33 -43.38 -19.58
CA LYS A 189 0.68 -41.97 -19.43
C LYS A 189 2.10 -41.71 -19.94
N ALA A 190 2.30 -40.52 -20.49
CA ALA A 190 3.65 -40.01 -20.72
C ALA A 190 4.30 -39.69 -19.36
N ALA A 191 5.61 -39.87 -19.30
CA ALA A 191 6.45 -39.68 -18.13
C ALA A 191 7.67 -38.82 -18.51
N ASP A 192 8.62 -38.72 -17.60
CA ASP A 192 9.85 -37.97 -17.80
C ASP A 192 10.67 -38.47 -19.00
N SER A 193 11.36 -37.53 -19.67
CA SER A 193 12.30 -37.85 -20.75
C SER A 193 11.66 -38.67 -21.89
N LEU A 194 10.42 -38.32 -22.26
CA LEU A 194 9.61 -38.99 -23.30
C LEU A 194 9.18 -40.42 -22.97
N ARG A 195 9.41 -40.94 -21.75
CA ARG A 195 9.00 -42.30 -21.39
C ARG A 195 7.48 -42.46 -21.43
N ILE A 196 6.99 -43.65 -21.72
CA ILE A 196 5.59 -44.04 -21.60
C ILE A 196 5.49 -45.13 -20.55
N GLN A 197 4.61 -44.93 -19.57
CA GLN A 197 4.30 -45.89 -18.50
C GLN A 197 2.91 -46.48 -18.73
N LEU A 198 2.79 -47.80 -18.58
CA LEU A 198 1.56 -48.56 -18.74
C LEU A 198 1.20 -49.31 -17.48
N LEU A 199 -0.10 -49.35 -17.17
CA LEU A 199 -0.70 -50.08 -16.06
C LEU A 199 -1.99 -50.75 -16.54
N TRP A 200 -2.27 -51.94 -16.04
CA TRP A 200 -3.53 -52.65 -16.25
C TRP A 200 -3.88 -53.43 -14.98
N ASP A 201 -5.11 -53.96 -14.93
CA ASP A 201 -5.57 -54.72 -13.79
C ASP A 201 -4.89 -56.09 -13.75
N PHE A 202 -3.96 -56.26 -12.81
CA PHE A 202 -3.27 -57.53 -12.56
C PHE A 202 -3.75 -58.24 -11.28
N LYS A 203 -4.55 -57.56 -10.43
CA LYS A 203 -5.10 -58.13 -9.19
C LYS A 203 -5.95 -59.38 -9.48
N GLY A 204 -5.84 -60.37 -8.60
CA GLY A 204 -6.41 -61.70 -8.79
C GLY A 204 -5.72 -62.53 -9.87
N GLY A 205 -4.60 -62.08 -10.43
CA GLY A 205 -3.82 -62.79 -11.45
C GLY A 205 -3.25 -64.10 -10.92
N GLN A 206 -2.72 -64.09 -9.69
CA GLN A 206 -2.23 -65.27 -8.99
C GLN A 206 -3.31 -66.34 -8.86
N ARG A 207 -4.54 -65.99 -8.47
CA ARG A 207 -5.64 -66.97 -8.37
C ARG A 207 -6.06 -67.51 -9.74
N ARG A 208 -6.03 -66.67 -10.78
CA ARG A 208 -6.37 -67.04 -12.17
C ARG A 208 -5.24 -67.79 -12.89
N GLY A 209 -4.07 -67.92 -12.26
CA GLY A 209 -2.90 -68.58 -12.82
C GLY A 209 -2.27 -67.78 -13.97
N ILE A 210 -2.22 -66.45 -13.84
CA ILE A 210 -1.53 -65.57 -14.78
C ILE A 210 -0.06 -65.50 -14.39
N TRP A 211 0.81 -66.07 -15.24
CA TRP A 211 2.26 -66.04 -15.05
C TRP A 211 2.82 -64.65 -15.35
N GLY A 212 2.41 -64.05 -16.46
CA GLY A 212 2.84 -62.71 -16.82
C GLY A 212 2.12 -62.15 -18.05
N TYR A 213 2.65 -61.08 -18.62
CA TYR A 213 1.99 -60.35 -19.71
C TYR A 213 2.94 -59.97 -20.84
N HIS A 214 2.46 -60.01 -22.09
CA HIS A 214 3.17 -59.43 -23.22
C HIS A 214 2.63 -58.05 -23.57
N VAL A 215 3.54 -57.10 -23.80
CA VAL A 215 3.20 -55.74 -24.24
C VAL A 215 3.45 -55.63 -25.74
N TRP A 216 2.50 -55.02 -26.45
CA TRP A 216 2.55 -54.81 -27.88
C TRP A 216 2.38 -53.33 -28.18
N ARG A 217 3.15 -52.82 -29.14
CA ARG A 217 3.16 -51.42 -29.55
C ARG A 217 2.97 -51.28 -31.06
N GLN A 218 2.18 -50.30 -31.47
CA GLN A 218 2.11 -49.82 -32.85
C GLN A 218 2.66 -48.39 -32.87
N ALA A 219 3.74 -48.16 -33.63
CA ALA A 219 4.33 -46.84 -33.79
C ALA A 219 3.53 -45.99 -34.80
N PRO A 220 3.73 -44.66 -34.83
CA PRO A 220 3.13 -43.81 -35.84
C PRO A 220 3.49 -44.28 -37.26
N GLY A 221 2.48 -44.53 -38.09
CA GLY A 221 2.66 -44.99 -39.48
C GLY A 221 2.75 -46.51 -39.65
N ASP A 222 2.85 -47.28 -38.56
CA ASP A 222 2.84 -48.74 -38.63
C ASP A 222 1.45 -49.29 -38.95
N THR A 223 1.39 -50.34 -39.76
CA THR A 223 0.13 -51.04 -40.10
C THR A 223 -0.26 -52.11 -39.07
N GLY A 224 0.63 -52.46 -38.13
CA GLY A 224 0.40 -53.52 -37.15
C GLY A 224 1.15 -53.30 -35.83
N PHE A 225 0.88 -54.19 -34.85
CA PHE A 225 1.51 -54.16 -33.54
C PHE A 225 2.75 -55.06 -33.50
N THR A 226 3.83 -54.57 -32.92
CA THR A 226 5.07 -55.30 -32.65
C THR A 226 5.15 -55.65 -31.16
N ARG A 227 5.59 -56.87 -30.82
CA ARG A 227 5.79 -57.28 -29.43
C ARG A 227 7.03 -56.59 -28.85
N MET A 228 6.86 -55.91 -27.72
CA MET A 228 7.91 -55.16 -27.04
C MET A 228 8.63 -56.01 -25.98
N THR A 229 7.99 -57.04 -25.44
CA THR A 229 8.58 -57.90 -24.41
C THR A 229 9.01 -59.24 -25.01
N SER A 230 10.30 -59.58 -24.89
CA SER A 230 10.84 -60.88 -25.36
C SER A 230 10.44 -62.05 -24.46
N ARG A 231 10.32 -61.81 -23.15
CA ARG A 231 9.70 -62.68 -22.14
C ARG A 231 8.49 -61.96 -21.55
N PRO A 232 7.45 -62.66 -21.06
CA PRO A 232 6.34 -61.99 -20.41
C PRO A 232 6.83 -61.22 -19.19
N LEU A 233 6.23 -60.08 -18.90
CA LEU A 233 6.41 -59.36 -17.65
C LEU A 233 5.79 -60.21 -16.54
N ILE A 234 6.62 -60.82 -15.71
CA ILE A 234 6.16 -61.79 -14.72
C ILE A 234 5.55 -61.05 -13.54
N THR A 235 4.30 -61.41 -13.24
CA THR A 235 3.53 -60.82 -12.13
C THR A 235 3.23 -61.82 -11.02
N LEU A 236 3.55 -63.09 -11.24
CA LEU A 236 3.16 -64.19 -10.37
C LEU A 236 3.78 -64.12 -8.96
N TRP A 237 4.92 -63.42 -8.79
CA TRP A 237 5.55 -63.14 -7.50
C TRP A 237 5.22 -61.76 -6.92
N LEU A 238 4.52 -60.89 -7.66
CA LEU A 238 4.18 -59.56 -7.16
C LEU A 238 3.15 -59.66 -6.04
N ASP A 239 3.29 -58.82 -5.03
CA ASP A 239 2.23 -58.63 -4.04
C ASP A 239 1.11 -57.79 -4.67
N GLU A 240 -0.02 -58.42 -4.97
CA GLU A 240 -1.17 -57.78 -5.62
C GLU A 240 -1.91 -56.79 -4.71
N GLU A 241 -1.58 -56.73 -3.42
CA GLU A 241 -2.16 -55.77 -2.48
C GLU A 241 -1.38 -54.44 -2.44
N VAL A 242 -0.15 -54.41 -2.98
CA VAL A 242 0.63 -53.18 -3.10
C VAL A 242 0.25 -52.45 -4.39
N PRO A 243 -0.17 -51.17 -4.32
CA PRO A 243 -0.52 -50.42 -5.52
C PRO A 243 0.71 -50.17 -6.39
N ALA A 244 0.67 -50.64 -7.64
CA ALA A 244 1.69 -50.36 -8.64
C ALA A 244 1.33 -49.09 -9.42
N GLU A 245 2.28 -48.16 -9.56
CA GLU A 245 2.09 -46.97 -10.41
C GLU A 245 2.10 -47.33 -11.90
N TYR A 246 2.94 -48.29 -12.27
CA TYR A 246 3.05 -48.86 -13.60
C TYR A 246 3.59 -50.29 -13.51
N LEU A 247 3.29 -51.09 -14.53
CA LEU A 247 3.84 -52.44 -14.72
C LEU A 247 4.91 -52.46 -15.82
N TYR A 248 4.76 -51.58 -16.82
CA TYR A 248 5.68 -51.48 -17.94
C TYR A 248 6.06 -50.02 -18.21
N ALA A 249 7.31 -49.78 -18.57
CA ALA A 249 7.77 -48.48 -19.03
C ALA A 249 8.72 -48.64 -20.20
N GLU A 250 8.60 -47.77 -21.22
CA GLU A 250 9.54 -47.70 -22.34
C GLU A 250 9.94 -46.26 -22.64
N GLY A 251 11.16 -46.07 -23.12
CA GLY A 251 11.67 -44.76 -23.55
C GLY A 251 12.45 -44.80 -24.87
N GLU A 252 12.82 -45.98 -25.34
CA GLU A 252 13.66 -46.12 -26.54
C GLU A 252 12.83 -46.06 -27.83
N GLY A 253 13.31 -45.28 -28.81
CA GLY A 253 12.66 -45.13 -30.11
C GLY A 253 11.37 -44.30 -30.09
N LEU A 254 11.11 -43.56 -29.01
CA LEU A 254 9.97 -42.65 -28.91
C LEU A 254 10.30 -41.27 -29.50
N GLN A 255 9.41 -40.77 -30.35
CA GLN A 255 9.52 -39.44 -30.95
C GLN A 255 8.60 -38.47 -30.20
N LYS A 256 9.14 -37.30 -29.81
CA LYS A 256 8.38 -36.25 -29.11
C LYS A 256 7.17 -35.82 -29.95
N GLY A 257 6.01 -35.73 -29.30
CA GLY A 257 4.74 -35.35 -29.92
C GLY A 257 4.05 -36.47 -30.71
N ALA A 258 4.69 -37.62 -30.90
CA ALA A 258 4.13 -38.72 -31.68
C ALA A 258 3.22 -39.63 -30.84
N THR A 259 2.20 -40.20 -31.49
CA THR A 259 1.20 -41.06 -30.84
C THR A 259 1.51 -42.54 -31.05
N TYR A 260 1.63 -43.27 -29.95
CA TYR A 260 1.87 -44.72 -29.93
C TYR A 260 0.62 -45.43 -29.41
N ARG A 261 0.28 -46.59 -30.00
CA ARG A 261 -0.82 -47.43 -29.51
C ARG A 261 -0.28 -48.66 -28.81
N TYR A 262 -0.85 -48.99 -27.65
CA TYR A 262 -0.44 -50.14 -26.85
C TYR A 262 -1.61 -51.07 -26.57
N ARG A 263 -1.32 -52.38 -26.54
CA ARG A 263 -2.22 -53.43 -26.07
C ARG A 263 -1.43 -54.50 -25.33
N VAL A 264 -2.10 -55.25 -24.46
CA VAL A 264 -1.44 -56.24 -23.59
C VAL A 264 -2.16 -57.58 -23.72
N SER A 265 -1.43 -58.70 -23.69
CA SER A 265 -1.97 -60.06 -23.59
C SER A 265 -1.46 -60.75 -22.33
N ALA A 266 -2.30 -61.57 -21.70
CA ALA A 266 -1.92 -62.36 -20.54
C ALA A 266 -1.37 -63.74 -20.96
N VAL A 267 -0.39 -64.24 -20.22
CA VAL A 267 0.16 -65.60 -20.38
C VAL A 267 -0.09 -66.36 -19.07
N ASP A 268 -0.70 -67.54 -19.17
CA ASP A 268 -0.96 -68.37 -18.01
C ASP A 268 0.26 -69.22 -17.59
N VAL A 269 0.16 -69.86 -16.42
CA VAL A 269 1.19 -70.78 -15.88
C VAL A 269 1.47 -72.00 -16.77
N PHE A 270 0.66 -72.25 -17.80
CA PHE A 270 0.87 -73.32 -18.77
C PHE A 270 1.55 -72.82 -20.06
N GLY A 271 1.95 -71.54 -20.09
CA GLY A 271 2.61 -70.90 -21.22
C GLY A 271 1.66 -70.49 -22.34
N ARG A 272 0.34 -70.47 -22.09
CA ARG A 272 -0.66 -70.15 -23.11
C ARG A 272 -1.01 -68.66 -23.06
N GLU A 273 -0.95 -68.01 -24.21
CA GLU A 273 -1.26 -66.60 -24.36
C GLU A 273 -2.73 -66.41 -24.75
N GLY A 274 -3.41 -65.49 -24.05
CA GLY A 274 -4.79 -65.12 -24.31
C GLY A 274 -4.94 -64.02 -25.37
N PRO A 275 -6.18 -63.61 -25.66
CA PRO A 275 -6.46 -62.47 -26.54
C PRO A 275 -5.87 -61.16 -25.97
N TRP A 276 -5.67 -60.19 -26.86
CA TRP A 276 -5.21 -58.86 -26.49
C TRP A 276 -6.30 -58.04 -25.81
N SER A 277 -5.90 -57.13 -24.93
CA SER A 277 -6.74 -56.04 -24.45
C SER A 277 -7.16 -55.11 -25.58
N GLU A 278 -8.21 -54.31 -25.33
CA GLU A 278 -8.47 -53.12 -26.14
C GLU A 278 -7.23 -52.21 -26.14
N PRO A 279 -6.87 -51.62 -27.30
CA PRO A 279 -5.69 -50.78 -27.39
C PRO A 279 -5.96 -49.38 -26.84
N ILE A 280 -4.93 -48.77 -26.26
CA ILE A 280 -4.93 -47.35 -25.87
C ILE A 280 -3.94 -46.56 -26.73
N ALA A 281 -4.15 -45.26 -26.86
CA ALA A 281 -3.22 -44.35 -27.51
C ALA A 281 -2.57 -43.43 -26.49
N VAL A 282 -1.24 -43.26 -26.56
CA VAL A 282 -0.47 -42.38 -25.68
C VAL A 282 0.44 -41.50 -26.54
N VAL A 283 0.43 -40.19 -26.28
CA VAL A 283 1.33 -39.24 -26.95
C VAL A 283 2.62 -39.14 -26.16
N ALA A 284 3.76 -39.43 -26.79
CA ALA A 284 5.07 -39.30 -26.16
C ALA A 284 5.41 -37.82 -25.95
N ARG A 285 5.52 -37.37 -24.69
CA ARG A 285 5.90 -36.00 -24.31
C ARG A 285 6.67 -36.01 -23.01
N ASP A 286 7.51 -35.00 -22.79
CA ASP A 286 8.26 -34.88 -21.55
C ASP A 286 7.44 -34.07 -20.54
N VAL A 287 6.82 -34.78 -19.59
CA VAL A 287 5.92 -34.16 -18.60
C VAL A 287 6.64 -33.63 -17.36
N ARG A 288 7.97 -33.56 -17.36
CA ARG A 288 8.72 -32.95 -16.25
C ARG A 288 8.27 -31.49 -16.07
N PRO A 289 8.01 -31.03 -14.83
CA PRO A 289 7.77 -29.61 -14.57
C PRO A 289 8.89 -28.75 -15.17
N ILE A 290 8.54 -27.66 -15.84
CA ILE A 290 9.54 -26.74 -16.39
C ILE A 290 10.12 -25.92 -15.25
N LEU A 291 11.44 -25.99 -15.05
CA LEU A 291 12.09 -25.32 -13.94
C LEU A 291 12.27 -23.81 -14.21
N PRO A 292 11.97 -22.92 -13.25
CA PRO A 292 12.22 -21.49 -13.38
C PRO A 292 13.73 -21.17 -13.38
N PRO A 293 14.13 -19.95 -13.78
CA PRO A 293 15.47 -19.44 -13.53
C PRO A 293 15.78 -19.32 -12.03
N LEU A 294 17.07 -19.33 -11.70
CA LEU A 294 17.57 -19.24 -10.34
C LEU A 294 18.02 -17.81 -10.01
N GLY A 295 18.22 -17.51 -8.73
CA GLY A 295 18.88 -16.27 -8.30
C GLY A 295 18.18 -14.98 -8.74
N VAL A 296 16.85 -14.94 -8.79
CA VAL A 296 16.12 -13.71 -9.15
C VAL A 296 16.37 -12.63 -8.10
N VAL A 297 16.96 -11.52 -8.53
CA VAL A 297 17.25 -10.34 -7.73
C VAL A 297 16.75 -9.10 -8.45
N ALA A 298 15.88 -8.34 -7.78
CA ALA A 298 15.46 -7.02 -8.22
C ALA A 298 16.25 -5.96 -7.46
N ARG A 299 16.64 -4.86 -8.13
CA ARG A 299 17.36 -3.72 -7.53
C ARG A 299 16.72 -2.41 -8.00
N PRO A 300 16.26 -1.54 -7.09
CA PRO A 300 15.76 -0.22 -7.45
C PRO A 300 16.87 0.68 -8.00
N GLU A 301 16.61 1.36 -9.11
CA GLU A 301 17.51 2.31 -9.79
C GLU A 301 16.70 3.55 -10.22
N GLY A 302 16.56 4.53 -9.30
CA GLY A 302 15.78 5.75 -9.55
C GLY A 302 14.29 5.46 -9.75
N ASP A 303 13.78 5.74 -10.96
CA ASP A 303 12.40 5.48 -11.39
C ASP A 303 12.19 4.07 -11.98
N SER A 304 13.24 3.25 -11.98
CA SER A 304 13.26 1.92 -12.58
C SER A 304 13.70 0.83 -11.61
N VAL A 305 13.46 -0.43 -11.97
CA VAL A 305 13.94 -1.60 -11.24
C VAL A 305 14.67 -2.51 -12.22
N LEU A 306 15.93 -2.81 -11.93
CA LEU A 306 16.71 -3.80 -12.65
C LEU A 306 16.45 -5.19 -12.02
N ILE A 307 15.80 -6.06 -12.77
CA ILE A 307 15.61 -7.48 -12.42
C ILE A 307 16.72 -8.28 -13.10
N SER A 308 17.42 -9.12 -12.35
CA SER A 308 18.51 -9.98 -12.83
C SER A 308 18.34 -11.40 -12.32
N TRP A 309 18.79 -12.39 -13.08
CA TRP A 309 18.65 -13.81 -12.74
C TRP A 309 19.73 -14.67 -13.39
N GLU A 310 19.92 -15.87 -12.82
CA GLU A 310 20.73 -16.94 -13.37
C GLU A 310 19.89 -17.82 -14.32
N PRO A 311 20.50 -18.46 -15.34
CA PRO A 311 19.76 -19.30 -16.28
C PRO A 311 19.03 -20.46 -15.58
N SER A 312 17.89 -20.85 -16.15
CA SER A 312 17.17 -22.05 -15.71
C SER A 312 18.04 -23.30 -15.91
N PRO A 313 18.05 -24.24 -14.94
CA PRO A 313 18.69 -25.54 -15.09
C PRO A 313 17.90 -26.50 -16.02
N ASP A 314 16.71 -26.10 -16.48
CA ASP A 314 15.93 -26.89 -17.44
C ASP A 314 16.56 -26.82 -18.83
N SER A 315 16.95 -27.98 -19.37
CA SER A 315 17.50 -28.09 -20.72
C SER A 315 16.52 -27.67 -21.83
N ARG A 316 15.23 -27.57 -21.54
CA ARG A 316 14.18 -27.15 -22.48
C ARG A 316 13.98 -25.63 -22.53
N ALA A 317 14.70 -24.86 -21.72
CA ALA A 317 14.55 -23.41 -21.64
C ALA A 317 14.89 -22.73 -22.98
N ALA A 318 13.89 -22.10 -23.61
CA ALA A 318 14.03 -21.33 -24.85
C ALA A 318 13.86 -19.81 -24.62
N GLY A 319 13.21 -19.41 -23.53
CA GLY A 319 13.05 -18.02 -23.15
C GLY A 319 12.53 -17.79 -21.74
N TYR A 320 12.28 -16.53 -21.39
CA TYR A 320 11.81 -16.13 -20.06
C TYR A 320 10.66 -15.12 -20.13
N HIS A 321 9.71 -15.25 -19.20
CA HIS A 321 8.72 -14.19 -18.93
C HIS A 321 8.95 -13.56 -17.57
N VAL A 322 8.81 -12.24 -17.50
CA VAL A 322 8.96 -11.48 -16.25
C VAL A 322 7.58 -11.03 -15.76
N TYR A 323 7.36 -11.17 -14.47
CA TYR A 323 6.10 -10.87 -13.80
C TYR A 323 6.30 -9.83 -12.70
N ARG A 324 5.26 -9.03 -12.46
CA ARG A 324 5.19 -8.00 -11.42
C ARG A 324 3.84 -7.99 -10.73
N TRP A 325 3.82 -7.73 -9.42
CA TRP A 325 2.60 -7.37 -8.71
C TRP A 325 2.88 -6.50 -7.47
N PRO A 326 1.90 -5.66 -7.06
CA PRO A 326 1.88 -5.01 -5.76
C PRO A 326 2.01 -6.03 -4.62
N PHE A 327 3.10 -5.97 -3.84
CA PHE A 327 3.27 -6.88 -2.71
C PHE A 327 2.33 -6.51 -1.56
N GLY A 328 1.76 -7.53 -0.89
CA GLY A 328 0.81 -7.37 0.21
C GLY A 328 -0.65 -7.10 -0.22
N MET A 329 -0.94 -7.11 -1.52
CA MET A 329 -2.30 -6.96 -2.05
C MET A 329 -2.75 -8.22 -2.79
N ASP A 330 -4.04 -8.54 -2.70
CA ASP A 330 -4.67 -9.62 -3.47
C ASP A 330 -4.90 -9.16 -4.92
N THR A 331 -3.82 -9.12 -5.69
CA THR A 331 -3.82 -8.66 -7.09
C THR A 331 -3.20 -9.72 -7.98
N ALA A 332 -3.73 -9.85 -9.20
CA ALA A 332 -3.18 -10.75 -10.19
C ALA A 332 -1.76 -10.33 -10.61
N ARG A 333 -0.91 -11.32 -10.87
CA ARG A 333 0.43 -11.08 -11.42
C ARG A 333 0.31 -10.55 -12.84
N VAL A 334 0.98 -9.43 -13.11
CA VAL A 334 1.04 -8.82 -14.44
C VAL A 334 2.28 -9.35 -15.15
N ARG A 335 2.10 -9.91 -16.35
CA ARG A 335 3.21 -10.26 -17.25
C ARG A 335 3.76 -9.00 -17.91
N LEU A 336 5.02 -8.68 -17.68
CA LEU A 336 5.70 -7.49 -18.22
C LEU A 336 6.25 -7.71 -19.64
N THR A 337 6.46 -8.96 -20.02
CA THR A 337 7.04 -9.36 -21.31
C THR A 337 5.96 -10.07 -22.15
N PRO A 338 5.30 -9.42 -23.12
CA PRO A 338 4.26 -10.04 -23.95
C PRO A 338 4.80 -11.21 -24.77
N THR A 339 6.03 -11.07 -25.27
CA THR A 339 6.82 -12.12 -25.92
C THR A 339 7.94 -12.57 -25.00
N PRO A 340 8.31 -13.86 -24.97
CA PRO A 340 9.38 -14.33 -24.11
C PRO A 340 10.72 -13.70 -24.50
N LEU A 341 11.49 -13.28 -23.51
CA LEU A 341 12.87 -12.88 -23.68
C LEU A 341 13.70 -14.09 -24.15
N PRO A 342 14.77 -13.91 -24.92
CA PRO A 342 15.59 -15.05 -25.37
C PRO A 342 16.22 -15.80 -24.19
N ALA A 343 16.52 -17.09 -24.36
CA ALA A 343 17.21 -17.92 -23.34
C ALA A 343 18.57 -17.35 -22.88
N THR A 344 19.17 -16.43 -23.64
CA THR A 344 20.41 -15.73 -23.27
C THR A 344 20.19 -14.51 -22.37
N ALA A 345 18.96 -14.03 -22.20
CA ALA A 345 18.65 -12.90 -21.33
C ALA A 345 18.92 -13.25 -19.85
N ARG A 346 19.58 -12.32 -19.15
CA ARG A 346 19.90 -12.42 -17.72
C ARG A 346 19.36 -11.25 -16.90
N SER A 347 18.71 -10.30 -17.56
CA SER A 347 18.17 -9.12 -16.93
C SER A 347 17.01 -8.51 -17.71
N PHE A 348 16.18 -7.74 -17.01
CA PHE A 348 15.09 -6.94 -17.54
C PHE A 348 14.95 -5.66 -16.69
N VAL A 349 14.62 -4.54 -17.32
CA VAL A 349 14.39 -3.26 -16.62
C VAL A 349 12.91 -2.96 -16.65
N ASP A 350 12.29 -2.82 -15.48
CA ASP A 350 10.91 -2.38 -15.34
C ASP A 350 10.84 -0.92 -14.88
N ARG A 351 9.75 -0.22 -15.26
CA ARG A 351 9.41 1.12 -14.78
C ARG A 351 7.97 1.09 -14.24
N PRO A 352 7.78 0.74 -12.95
CA PRO A 352 6.46 0.47 -12.40
C PRO A 352 5.56 1.71 -12.27
N GLY A 353 6.13 2.91 -12.26
CA GLY A 353 5.38 4.15 -12.01
C GLY A 353 4.79 4.17 -10.60
N GLU A 354 3.64 4.82 -10.42
CA GLU A 354 2.89 4.79 -9.16
C GLU A 354 2.27 3.41 -8.94
N LEU A 355 2.61 2.79 -7.81
CA LEU A 355 1.92 1.60 -7.31
C LEU A 355 1.17 1.92 -6.02
N PRO A 356 0.05 1.24 -5.75
CA PRO A 356 -0.75 1.44 -4.54
C PRO A 356 -0.10 0.86 -3.26
N THR A 357 1.20 0.52 -3.31
CA THR A 357 1.96 -0.13 -2.24
C THR A 357 3.42 0.33 -2.28
N GLU A 358 4.09 0.23 -1.14
CA GLU A 358 5.51 0.57 -1.00
C GLU A 358 6.46 -0.48 -1.56
N TYR A 359 5.96 -1.70 -1.77
CA TYR A 359 6.76 -2.86 -2.17
C TYR A 359 6.19 -3.53 -3.40
N VAL A 360 7.08 -3.88 -4.33
CA VAL A 360 6.74 -4.64 -5.53
C VAL A 360 7.46 -5.98 -5.49
N ALA A 361 6.77 -7.01 -5.97
CA ALA A 361 7.35 -8.34 -6.15
C ALA A 361 7.58 -8.61 -7.64
N TYR A 362 8.74 -9.18 -7.95
CA TYR A 362 9.10 -9.66 -9.29
C TYR A 362 9.39 -11.15 -9.26
N ALA A 363 8.93 -11.87 -10.28
CA ALA A 363 9.28 -13.27 -10.49
C ALA A 363 9.50 -13.53 -11.98
N VAL A 364 10.24 -14.59 -12.31
CA VAL A 364 10.57 -14.94 -13.69
C VAL A 364 10.21 -16.40 -13.93
N SER A 365 9.55 -16.71 -15.05
CA SER A 365 9.26 -18.08 -15.47
C SER A 365 10.10 -18.45 -16.70
N THR A 366 10.25 -19.75 -16.94
CA THR A 366 10.90 -20.29 -18.13
C THR A 366 9.84 -20.69 -19.15
N VAL A 367 10.11 -20.41 -20.43
CA VAL A 367 9.30 -20.83 -21.58
C VAL A 367 10.12 -21.76 -22.45
N THR A 368 9.51 -22.85 -22.93
CA THR A 368 10.14 -23.82 -23.84
C THR A 368 9.90 -23.45 -25.30
N GLU A 369 10.60 -24.12 -26.23
CA GLU A 369 10.47 -23.86 -27.67
C GLU A 369 9.05 -24.11 -28.20
N ASP A 370 8.32 -25.04 -27.60
CA ASP A 370 6.93 -25.35 -27.97
C ASP A 370 5.92 -24.36 -27.33
N GLY A 371 6.40 -23.36 -26.59
CA GLY A 371 5.58 -22.35 -25.92
C GLY A 371 5.01 -22.76 -24.56
N GLU A 372 5.35 -23.95 -24.04
CA GLU A 372 4.98 -24.33 -22.67
C GLU A 372 5.74 -23.47 -21.66
N GLU A 373 5.02 -22.95 -20.67
CA GLU A 373 5.56 -22.09 -19.61
C GLU A 373 5.53 -22.81 -18.26
N GLY A 374 6.64 -22.73 -17.54
CA GLY A 374 6.79 -23.29 -16.20
C GLY A 374 6.21 -22.42 -15.09
N GLU A 375 6.33 -22.92 -13.86
CA GLU A 375 6.07 -22.07 -12.69
C GLU A 375 7.06 -20.90 -12.64
N THR A 376 6.68 -19.84 -11.95
CA THR A 376 7.58 -18.71 -11.69
C THR A 376 8.62 -19.07 -10.63
N SER A 377 9.77 -18.42 -10.68
CA SER A 377 10.74 -18.40 -9.58
C SER A 377 10.10 -17.97 -8.26
N LEU A 378 10.82 -18.18 -7.16
CA LEU A 378 10.52 -17.43 -5.93
C LEU A 378 10.58 -15.92 -6.24
N PRO A 379 9.62 -15.13 -5.73
CA PRO A 379 9.63 -13.70 -5.97
C PRO A 379 10.75 -13.01 -5.20
N HIS A 380 11.32 -11.97 -5.81
CA HIS A 380 12.13 -10.99 -5.10
C HIS A 380 11.30 -9.75 -4.83
N ILE A 381 11.26 -9.31 -3.57
CA ILE A 381 10.49 -8.16 -3.13
C ILE A 381 11.44 -6.98 -2.92
N VAL A 382 11.12 -5.84 -3.49
CA VAL A 382 11.91 -4.61 -3.32
C VAL A 382 11.01 -3.41 -3.03
N PRO A 383 11.50 -2.43 -2.26
CA PRO A 383 10.81 -1.15 -2.14
C PRO A 383 10.95 -0.39 -3.46
N ILE A 384 9.89 0.31 -3.89
CA ILE A 384 10.00 1.34 -4.94
C ILE A 384 10.19 2.69 -4.25
N PRO A 385 11.17 3.51 -4.65
CA PRO A 385 11.27 4.89 -4.20
C PRO A 385 10.08 5.67 -4.77
N ASP A 386 9.24 6.20 -3.89
CA ASP A 386 8.25 7.18 -4.30
C ASP A 386 8.94 8.53 -4.48
N LEU A 387 8.98 8.99 -5.72
CA LEU A 387 9.62 10.24 -6.13
C LEU A 387 8.59 11.28 -6.60
N ILE A 388 7.29 10.98 -6.51
CA ILE A 388 6.23 11.82 -7.07
C ILE A 388 5.67 12.68 -5.94
N PRO A 389 5.90 14.00 -5.97
CA PRO A 389 5.36 14.85 -4.92
C PRO A 389 3.83 14.93 -4.98
N PRO A 390 3.17 15.11 -3.82
CA PRO A 390 1.73 15.30 -3.79
C PRO A 390 1.34 16.59 -4.55
N PRO A 391 0.11 16.69 -5.09
CA PRO A 391 -0.38 17.95 -5.60
C PRO A 391 -0.54 18.99 -4.46
N PRO A 392 -0.39 20.30 -4.72
CA PRO A 392 -0.61 21.31 -3.70
C PRO A 392 -2.04 21.28 -3.15
N PRO A 393 -2.25 21.55 -1.85
CA PRO A 393 -3.59 21.73 -1.31
C PRO A 393 -4.31 22.89 -2.01
N ARG A 394 -5.64 22.88 -2.02
CA ARG A 394 -6.45 23.94 -2.66
C ARG A 394 -7.21 24.76 -1.62
N TYR A 395 -7.69 25.93 -2.03
CA TYR A 395 -8.56 26.80 -1.22
C TYR A 395 -7.96 27.17 0.15
N LEU A 396 -6.69 27.58 0.16
CA LEU A 396 -6.11 28.23 1.33
C LEU A 396 -6.89 29.52 1.63
N LEU A 397 -7.37 29.64 2.86
CA LEU A 397 -8.07 30.80 3.40
C LEU A 397 -7.42 31.17 4.72
N GLY A 398 -7.43 32.46 5.05
CA GLY A 398 -6.90 32.97 6.31
C GLY A 398 -7.79 34.03 6.92
N PHE A 399 -7.92 34.00 8.25
CA PHE A 399 -8.70 34.94 9.04
C PHE A 399 -7.83 35.47 10.19
N GLY A 400 -7.78 36.78 10.36
CA GLY A 400 -7.06 37.41 11.46
C GLY A 400 -7.93 37.57 12.71
N GLU A 401 -7.35 37.27 13.86
CA GLU A 401 -7.83 37.61 15.20
C GLU A 401 -6.75 38.45 15.88
N VAL A 402 -7.07 39.11 17.00
CA VAL A 402 -6.05 39.84 17.79
C VAL A 402 -4.92 38.87 18.17
N GLY A 403 -3.72 39.16 17.69
CA GLY A 403 -2.51 38.36 17.90
C GLY A 403 -2.51 36.96 17.28
N LYS A 404 -3.41 36.63 16.34
CA LYS A 404 -3.43 35.29 15.71
C LYS A 404 -3.87 35.34 14.25
N ALA A 405 -3.28 34.50 13.42
CA ALA A 405 -3.78 34.21 12.08
C ALA A 405 -4.26 32.75 12.00
N ARG A 406 -5.54 32.54 11.71
CA ARG A 406 -6.12 31.21 11.50
C ARG A 406 -6.19 30.89 10.02
N LEU A 407 -5.52 29.81 9.63
CA LEU A 407 -5.46 29.32 8.26
C LEU A 407 -6.25 28.02 8.13
N ARG A 408 -6.94 27.85 6.99
CA ARG A 408 -7.63 26.61 6.61
C ARG A 408 -7.43 26.34 5.13
N TRP A 409 -7.31 25.07 4.76
CA TRP A 409 -7.19 24.64 3.37
C TRP A 409 -7.91 23.31 3.15
N THR A 410 -7.97 22.83 1.90
CA THR A 410 -8.47 21.48 1.59
C THR A 410 -7.34 20.47 1.57
N ARG A 411 -7.64 19.21 1.90
CA ARG A 411 -6.67 18.11 1.86
C ARG A 411 -6.11 17.97 0.43
N SER A 412 -4.80 17.74 0.31
CA SER A 412 -4.21 17.34 -0.97
C SER A 412 -4.79 16.00 -1.43
N ALA A 413 -4.91 15.81 -2.75
CA ALA A 413 -5.60 14.67 -3.35
C ALA A 413 -4.78 13.36 -3.31
N ALA A 414 -3.50 13.42 -2.98
CA ALA A 414 -2.66 12.23 -2.87
C ALA A 414 -3.01 11.40 -1.61
N PRO A 415 -3.06 10.06 -1.71
CA PRO A 415 -3.49 9.19 -0.62
C PRO A 415 -2.47 9.07 0.53
N ASP A 416 -1.21 9.43 0.26
CA ASP A 416 -0.04 9.20 1.09
C ASP A 416 0.51 10.48 1.75
N VAL A 417 -0.27 11.57 1.72
CA VAL A 417 0.06 12.83 2.40
C VAL A 417 0.30 12.58 3.89
N TRP A 418 1.47 12.97 4.38
CA TRP A 418 1.84 12.91 5.79
C TRP A 418 1.40 14.18 6.52
N GLY A 419 1.58 15.34 5.91
CA GLY A 419 1.12 16.60 6.49
C GLY A 419 1.47 17.82 5.64
N TYR A 420 1.44 18.99 6.27
CA TYR A 420 1.60 20.27 5.59
C TYR A 420 2.70 21.12 6.24
N GLU A 421 3.43 21.82 5.38
CA GLU A 421 4.32 22.91 5.76
C GLU A 421 3.61 24.24 5.48
N VAL A 422 3.67 25.16 6.45
CA VAL A 422 3.06 26.48 6.42
C VAL A 422 4.18 27.51 6.49
N ALA A 423 4.18 28.45 5.55
CA ALA A 423 5.18 29.50 5.48
C ALA A 423 4.54 30.88 5.50
N ARG A 424 5.22 31.85 6.12
CA ARG A 424 4.80 33.25 6.28
C ARG A 424 5.82 34.21 5.70
N ALA A 425 5.36 35.33 5.17
CA ALA A 425 6.17 36.47 4.74
C ALA A 425 5.45 37.81 5.03
N LEU A 426 6.15 38.94 4.90
CA LEU A 426 5.59 40.30 5.08
C LEU A 426 5.10 40.93 3.75
N SER A 427 5.52 40.38 2.62
CA SER A 427 5.11 40.76 1.27
C SER A 427 4.91 39.51 0.40
N PRO A 428 4.06 39.53 -0.64
CA PRO A 428 3.86 38.36 -1.51
C PRO A 428 5.11 38.00 -2.32
N THR A 429 6.06 38.93 -2.46
CA THR A 429 7.32 38.76 -3.20
C THR A 429 8.52 38.44 -2.30
N ASP A 430 8.35 38.47 -0.97
CA ASP A 430 9.42 38.20 -0.03
C ASP A 430 9.77 36.70 0.04
N VAL A 431 10.90 36.41 0.71
CA VAL A 431 11.25 35.05 1.11
C VAL A 431 10.30 34.59 2.21
N PHE A 432 9.60 33.48 1.97
CA PHE A 432 8.70 32.85 2.93
C PHE A 432 9.48 31.96 3.90
N THR A 433 9.21 32.11 5.20
CA THR A 433 9.82 31.30 6.27
C THR A 433 8.80 30.34 6.87
N LEU A 434 9.20 29.11 7.16
CA LEU A 434 8.33 28.13 7.83
C LEU A 434 7.96 28.62 9.24
N VAL A 435 6.67 28.51 9.56
CA VAL A 435 6.13 28.92 10.88
C VAL A 435 5.71 27.73 11.74
N ASN A 436 5.61 26.52 11.16
CA ASN A 436 5.34 25.29 11.90
C ASN A 436 6.64 24.46 12.07
N PRO A 437 7.01 24.06 13.30
CA PRO A 437 8.23 23.28 13.56
C PRO A 437 8.08 21.79 13.22
N ARG A 438 6.84 21.30 13.11
CA ARG A 438 6.48 19.93 12.70
C ARG A 438 5.40 20.01 11.65
N LEU A 439 5.32 19.01 10.77
CA LEU A 439 4.25 18.91 9.77
C LEU A 439 2.89 18.99 10.45
N VAL A 440 2.00 19.80 9.90
CA VAL A 440 0.60 19.90 10.35
C VAL A 440 -0.16 18.74 9.70
N GLU A 441 -0.72 17.83 10.47
CA GLU A 441 -1.50 16.69 9.91
C GLU A 441 -2.94 17.11 9.56
N ASP A 442 -3.47 18.11 10.28
CA ASP A 442 -4.78 18.70 10.03
C ASP A 442 -4.79 19.67 8.83
N THR A 443 -5.99 20.05 8.41
CA THR A 443 -6.23 21.03 7.33
C THR A 443 -6.44 22.46 7.84
N SER A 444 -5.97 22.73 9.06
CA SER A 444 -6.02 24.04 9.70
C SER A 444 -4.78 24.28 10.54
N PHE A 445 -4.33 25.54 10.60
CA PHE A 445 -3.21 25.96 11.42
C PHE A 445 -3.49 27.34 12.02
N THR A 446 -3.06 27.55 13.27
CA THR A 446 -3.13 28.87 13.92
C THR A 446 -1.72 29.35 14.18
N ASP A 447 -1.35 30.44 13.51
CA ASP A 447 -0.11 31.15 13.76
C ASP A 447 -0.33 32.16 14.88
N VAL A 448 0.48 32.05 15.95
CA VAL A 448 0.37 32.91 17.13
C VAL A 448 1.38 34.05 16.99
N LEU A 449 0.87 35.27 17.05
CA LEU A 449 1.57 36.53 16.86
C LEU A 449 1.43 37.40 18.12
N THR A 450 2.10 38.55 18.14
CA THR A 450 1.88 39.56 19.19
C THR A 450 0.56 40.31 18.92
N PRO A 451 -0.20 40.72 19.97
CA PRO A 451 -1.43 41.50 19.80
C PRO A 451 -1.26 42.78 18.96
N GLU A 452 -0.08 43.40 19.03
CA GLU A 452 0.27 44.65 18.35
C GLU A 452 0.57 44.45 16.85
N ALA A 453 0.56 43.21 16.35
CA ALA A 453 0.87 42.89 14.96
C ALA A 453 -0.25 43.29 13.97
N GLY A 454 -1.36 43.89 14.43
CA GLY A 454 -2.48 44.36 13.60
C GLY A 454 -2.08 45.33 12.48
N ARG A 455 -0.99 46.07 12.67
CA ARG A 455 -0.42 47.01 11.69
C ARG A 455 0.41 46.34 10.59
N THR A 456 0.59 45.02 10.67
CA THR A 456 1.45 44.26 9.76
C THR A 456 0.62 43.40 8.81
N SER A 457 0.96 43.42 7.53
CA SER A 457 0.39 42.50 6.55
C SER A 457 1.15 41.18 6.56
N PHE A 458 0.44 40.06 6.74
CA PHE A 458 1.05 38.73 6.69
C PHE A 458 0.56 37.95 5.48
N TRP A 459 1.50 37.35 4.76
CA TRP A 459 1.23 36.51 3.60
C TRP A 459 1.55 35.07 3.93
N TYR A 460 0.63 34.15 3.65
CA TYR A 460 0.79 32.74 3.96
C TYR A 460 0.73 31.85 2.72
N LYS A 461 1.58 30.82 2.70
CA LYS A 461 1.55 29.72 1.73
C LYS A 461 1.57 28.39 2.47
N VAL A 462 0.97 27.38 1.87
CA VAL A 462 0.97 26.00 2.38
C VAL A 462 1.44 25.05 1.27
N ARG A 463 2.16 23.98 1.62
CA ARG A 463 2.46 22.87 0.71
C ARG A 463 2.26 21.55 1.42
N ALA A 464 1.91 20.52 0.67
CA ALA A 464 1.79 19.15 1.17
C ALA A 464 3.14 18.46 1.16
N VAL A 465 3.34 17.57 2.12
CA VAL A 465 4.49 16.67 2.24
C VAL A 465 3.95 15.25 2.40
N ASP A 466 4.45 14.33 1.59
CA ASP A 466 4.08 12.91 1.69
C ASP A 466 4.91 12.17 2.75
N ARG A 467 4.61 10.88 2.96
CA ARG A 467 5.32 10.01 3.92
C ARG A 467 6.77 9.72 3.53
N ARG A 468 7.17 10.00 2.29
CA ARG A 468 8.52 9.81 1.75
C ARG A 468 9.35 11.09 1.77
N GLY A 469 8.73 12.21 2.12
CA GLY A 469 9.35 13.53 2.24
C GLY A 469 9.34 14.34 0.94
N ASN A 470 8.65 13.89 -0.12
CA ASN A 470 8.48 14.72 -1.31
C ASN A 470 7.50 15.86 -1.00
N ARG A 471 7.75 17.02 -1.60
CA ARG A 471 7.05 18.26 -1.29
C ARG A 471 6.36 18.81 -2.51
N SER A 472 5.07 19.12 -2.37
CA SER A 472 4.32 19.78 -3.43
C SER A 472 4.90 21.16 -3.76
N GLN A 473 4.47 21.73 -4.88
CA GLN A 473 4.54 23.17 -5.08
C GLN A 473 3.80 23.90 -3.95
N TRP A 474 4.13 25.17 -3.71
CA TRP A 474 3.39 26.01 -2.77
C TRP A 474 2.02 26.41 -3.35
N THR A 475 1.02 26.62 -2.48
CA THR A 475 -0.19 27.35 -2.86
C THR A 475 0.15 28.79 -3.29
N PRO A 476 -0.75 29.46 -4.04
CA PRO A 476 -0.76 30.91 -4.08
C PRO A 476 -0.76 31.50 -2.66
N ALA A 477 -0.12 32.66 -2.49
CA ALA A 477 -0.09 33.35 -1.21
C ALA A 477 -1.46 33.95 -0.91
N VAL A 478 -1.87 33.91 0.37
CA VAL A 478 -3.05 34.63 0.86
C VAL A 478 -2.65 35.71 1.84
N LEU A 479 -3.24 36.90 1.70
CA LEU A 479 -3.08 37.99 2.67
C LEU A 479 -3.99 37.74 3.86
N VAL A 480 -3.45 37.87 5.07
CA VAL A 480 -4.18 37.86 6.33
C VAL A 480 -3.87 39.16 7.06
N LEU A 481 -4.92 39.93 7.33
CA LEU A 481 -4.88 41.16 8.12
C LEU A 481 -5.39 40.86 9.53
N LEU A 482 -4.67 41.32 10.54
CA LEU A 482 -5.09 41.23 11.93
C LEU A 482 -5.82 42.53 12.33
N PRO A 483 -6.75 42.49 13.29
CA PRO A 483 -7.32 43.71 13.85
C PRO A 483 -6.23 44.59 14.47
N ASP A 484 -6.20 45.88 14.09
CA ASP A 484 -5.33 46.87 14.71
C ASP A 484 -5.96 47.42 15.98
N ILE A 485 -5.26 47.25 17.10
CA ILE A 485 -5.68 47.69 18.44
C ILE A 485 -4.73 48.73 19.02
N VAL A 486 -3.73 49.18 18.24
CA VAL A 486 -2.66 50.05 18.72
C VAL A 486 -3.03 51.51 18.42
N PRO A 487 -3.38 52.32 19.44
CA PRO A 487 -3.78 53.69 19.19
C PRO A 487 -2.62 54.57 18.71
N PRO A 488 -2.93 55.69 18.01
CA PRO A 488 -1.92 56.67 17.63
C PRO A 488 -1.35 57.38 18.89
N PRO A 489 -0.15 57.97 18.80
CA PRO A 489 0.41 58.76 19.89
C PRO A 489 -0.46 60.00 20.16
N ALA A 490 -0.44 60.50 21.40
CA ALA A 490 -1.13 61.74 21.74
C ALA A 490 -0.57 62.90 20.90
N PRO A 491 -1.44 63.72 20.27
CA PRO A 491 -0.98 64.94 19.62
C PRO A 491 -0.61 66.01 20.66
N TYR A 492 0.04 67.09 20.22
CA TYR A 492 0.40 68.20 21.10
C TYR A 492 0.24 69.55 20.40
N PHE A 493 -0.26 70.54 21.14
CA PHE A 493 -0.32 71.91 20.64
C PHE A 493 1.07 72.53 20.57
N THR A 494 1.37 73.19 19.45
CA THR A 494 2.58 73.99 19.24
C THR A 494 2.32 75.47 19.53
N GLU A 495 1.09 75.94 19.32
CA GLU A 495 0.73 77.35 19.49
C GLU A 495 -0.77 77.51 19.78
N ALA A 496 -1.11 78.49 20.62
CA ALA A 496 -2.46 79.06 20.74
C ALA A 496 -2.33 80.59 20.66
N SER A 497 -2.62 81.16 19.50
CA SER A 497 -2.46 82.58 19.23
C SER A 497 -3.80 83.31 19.32
N ALA A 498 -3.81 84.44 20.03
CA ALA A 498 -4.97 85.30 20.14
C ALA A 498 -5.19 86.09 18.83
N GLU A 499 -6.42 86.15 18.36
CA GLU A 499 -6.86 86.97 17.23
C GLU A 499 -8.07 87.84 17.62
N ASP A 500 -8.45 88.77 16.74
CA ASP A 500 -9.68 89.55 16.91
C ASP A 500 -10.91 88.65 16.80
N GLY A 501 -11.58 88.42 17.92
CA GLY A 501 -12.75 87.56 18.07
C GLY A 501 -12.48 86.06 17.89
N ALA A 502 -11.22 85.62 17.86
CA ALA A 502 -10.88 84.22 17.63
C ALA A 502 -9.59 83.77 18.35
N VAL A 503 -9.40 82.46 18.44
CA VAL A 503 -8.13 81.82 18.82
C VAL A 503 -7.71 80.90 17.67
N ARG A 504 -6.46 81.03 17.23
CA ARG A 504 -5.86 80.10 16.26
C ARG A 504 -4.97 79.11 17.00
N LEU A 505 -5.31 77.84 16.87
CA LEU A 505 -4.58 76.71 17.44
C LEU A 505 -3.72 76.07 16.36
N ARG A 506 -2.51 75.68 16.73
CA ARG A 506 -1.64 74.84 15.91
C ARG A 506 -1.15 73.66 16.72
N TRP A 507 -0.98 72.52 16.07
CA TRP A 507 -0.56 71.27 16.71
C TRP A 507 0.25 70.41 15.76
N GLU A 508 0.93 69.43 16.35
CA GLU A 508 1.64 68.36 15.65
C GLU A 508 1.32 67.01 16.31
N ILE A 509 1.70 65.92 15.65
CA ILE A 509 1.57 64.56 16.17
C ILE A 509 2.85 63.76 15.88
N GLY A 510 3.22 62.87 16.78
CA GLY A 510 4.32 61.93 16.56
C GLY A 510 4.09 61.06 15.32
N ALA A 511 5.15 60.39 14.83
CA ALA A 511 5.07 59.56 13.64
C ALA A 511 4.00 58.45 13.77
N ALA A 512 2.89 58.60 13.06
CA ALA A 512 1.83 57.61 12.92
C ALA A 512 1.27 57.68 11.50
N GLY A 513 1.48 56.61 10.72
CA GLY A 513 1.16 56.58 9.30
C GLY A 513 -0.31 56.32 8.96
N ASP A 514 -1.12 56.03 9.97
CA ASP A 514 -2.50 55.54 9.88
C ASP A 514 -3.50 56.44 10.60
N VAL A 515 -3.09 57.65 11.00
CA VAL A 515 -3.97 58.66 11.58
C VAL A 515 -5.08 58.97 10.57
N LEU A 516 -6.33 58.84 11.00
CA LEU A 516 -7.53 59.20 10.24
C LEU A 516 -7.90 60.67 10.45
N GLY A 517 -7.68 61.20 11.66
CA GLY A 517 -7.99 62.60 11.96
C GLY A 517 -7.90 63.00 13.42
N PHE A 518 -8.46 64.16 13.75
CA PHE A 518 -8.43 64.74 15.10
C PHE A 518 -9.79 65.23 15.60
N TRP A 519 -10.08 65.00 16.88
CA TRP A 519 -11.19 65.62 17.61
C TRP A 519 -10.67 66.78 18.44
N LEU A 520 -11.20 67.98 18.19
CA LEU A 520 -10.83 69.19 18.91
C LEU A 520 -11.93 69.55 19.91
N ASN A 521 -11.55 69.53 21.18
CA ASN A 521 -12.42 69.77 22.32
C ASN A 521 -12.09 71.13 22.96
N ARG A 522 -13.12 71.89 23.31
CA ARG A 522 -13.01 73.17 24.02
C ARG A 522 -13.72 73.12 25.36
N TYR A 523 -13.06 73.64 26.40
CA TYR A 523 -13.57 73.77 27.75
C TYR A 523 -13.72 75.24 28.10
N GLU A 524 -14.88 75.61 28.66
CA GLU A 524 -15.07 76.90 29.33
C GLU A 524 -14.63 76.87 30.80
N ASP A 525 -14.64 75.67 31.38
CA ASP A 525 -14.14 75.32 32.70
C ASP A 525 -13.59 73.90 32.58
N THR A 526 -12.33 73.70 32.99
CA THR A 526 -11.65 72.41 32.94
C THR A 526 -12.31 71.30 33.77
N LEU A 527 -13.23 71.66 34.67
CA LEU A 527 -14.03 70.75 35.49
C LEU A 527 -15.34 70.31 34.81
N GLN A 528 -15.71 70.91 33.69
CA GLN A 528 -16.94 70.58 32.95
C GLN A 528 -16.63 69.72 31.71
N SER A 529 -17.68 69.13 31.14
CA SER A 529 -17.57 68.43 29.85
C SER A 529 -17.21 69.42 28.74
N PRO A 530 -16.33 69.04 27.80
CA PRO A 530 -16.00 69.91 26.68
C PRO A 530 -17.13 69.98 25.66
N ILE A 531 -17.04 70.97 24.79
CA ILE A 531 -17.74 70.99 23.51
C ILE A 531 -16.74 70.56 22.43
N THR A 532 -17.09 69.56 21.62
CA THR A 532 -16.32 69.19 20.44
C THR A 532 -16.61 70.16 19.30
N LEU A 533 -15.59 70.93 18.89
CA LEU A 533 -15.75 72.02 17.93
C LEU A 533 -16.05 71.54 16.51
N ASN A 534 -15.62 70.33 16.18
CA ASN A 534 -15.80 69.70 14.87
C ASN A 534 -16.88 68.59 14.90
N GLY A 535 -17.95 68.78 15.68
CA GLY A 535 -19.00 67.79 16.06
C GLY A 535 -19.83 67.09 14.96
N GLY A 536 -19.23 66.70 13.84
CA GLY A 536 -19.80 65.84 12.81
C GLY A 536 -18.78 64.92 12.12
N ALA A 537 -17.49 65.27 12.12
CA ALA A 537 -16.41 64.43 11.59
C ALA A 537 -15.06 64.88 12.18
N PRO A 538 -14.08 63.96 12.34
CA PRO A 538 -12.74 64.35 12.76
C PRO A 538 -12.12 65.32 11.75
N LEU A 539 -11.32 66.26 12.22
CA LEU A 539 -10.47 67.08 11.36
C LEU A 539 -9.54 66.14 10.56
N PRO A 540 -9.26 66.42 9.27
CA PRO A 540 -8.42 65.55 8.45
C PRO A 540 -7.04 65.29 9.07
N ALA A 541 -6.45 64.13 8.76
CA ALA A 541 -5.15 63.71 9.30
C ALA A 541 -3.99 64.71 9.00
N GLU A 542 -4.15 65.53 7.97
CA GLU A 542 -3.20 66.55 7.52
C GLU A 542 -3.44 67.91 8.20
N ALA A 543 -4.55 68.08 8.92
CA ALA A 543 -4.86 69.33 9.61
C ALA A 543 -3.83 69.60 10.71
N ARG A 544 -3.22 70.78 10.68
CA ARG A 544 -2.25 71.26 11.69
C ARG A 544 -2.67 72.58 12.34
N GLU A 545 -3.82 73.12 11.93
CA GLU A 545 -4.36 74.33 12.52
C GLU A 545 -5.89 74.35 12.53
N PHE A 546 -6.45 75.07 13.51
CA PHE A 546 -7.88 75.35 13.64
C PHE A 546 -8.08 76.77 14.16
N ARG A 547 -9.07 77.46 13.59
CA ARG A 547 -9.46 78.81 14.03
C ARG A 547 -10.82 78.75 14.70
N ASP A 548 -10.84 78.90 16.02
CA ASP A 548 -12.08 78.99 16.79
C ASP A 548 -12.52 80.45 16.90
N SER A 549 -13.66 80.78 16.29
CA SER A 549 -14.23 82.13 16.29
C SER A 549 -15.55 82.25 17.08
N LEU A 550 -15.96 81.19 17.78
CA LEU A 550 -17.20 81.19 18.58
C LEU A 550 -16.88 81.44 20.05
N LEU A 551 -16.22 82.57 20.31
CA LEU A 551 -15.61 82.91 21.60
C LEU A 551 -16.10 84.26 22.12
N GLU A 552 -16.17 84.39 23.44
CA GLU A 552 -16.34 85.67 24.11
C GLU A 552 -14.96 86.34 24.30
N PRO A 553 -14.72 87.54 23.73
CA PRO A 553 -13.46 88.24 23.91
C PRO A 553 -13.15 88.51 25.38
N GLY A 554 -11.90 88.30 25.79
CA GLY A 554 -11.48 88.45 27.19
C GLY A 554 -11.80 87.25 28.09
N ARG A 555 -12.46 86.19 27.60
CA ARG A 555 -12.64 84.94 28.35
C ARG A 555 -11.58 83.91 27.96
N VAL A 556 -11.03 83.20 28.95
CA VAL A 556 -10.05 82.13 28.75
C VAL A 556 -10.79 80.82 28.47
N TYR A 557 -10.36 80.12 27.43
CA TYR A 557 -10.82 78.79 27.06
C TYR A 557 -9.64 77.82 27.04
N TRP A 558 -9.89 76.54 27.31
CA TRP A 558 -8.88 75.48 27.21
C TRP A 558 -9.22 74.54 26.07
N TYR A 559 -8.18 74.11 25.36
CA TYR A 559 -8.32 73.23 24.19
C TYR A 559 -7.57 71.93 24.42
N GLU A 560 -8.17 70.83 23.95
CA GLU A 560 -7.65 69.47 24.03
C GLU A 560 -7.85 68.77 22.67
N LEU A 561 -6.88 67.97 22.26
CA LEU A 561 -6.91 67.29 20.97
C LEU A 561 -6.77 65.77 21.16
N VAL A 562 -7.60 64.99 20.47
CA VAL A 562 -7.54 63.52 20.47
C VAL A 562 -7.39 63.05 19.03
N ALA A 563 -6.38 62.23 18.73
CA ALA A 563 -6.21 61.64 17.41
C ALA A 563 -7.01 60.33 17.31
N ILE A 564 -7.49 60.03 16.11
CA ILE A 564 -8.13 58.76 15.76
C ILE A 564 -7.41 58.15 14.57
N ASP A 565 -7.15 56.85 14.58
CA ASP A 565 -6.57 56.12 13.45
C ASP A 565 -7.63 55.52 12.52
N SER A 566 -7.18 54.93 11.42
CA SER A 566 -8.04 54.27 10.42
C SER A 566 -8.74 53.00 10.94
N ALA A 567 -8.31 52.45 12.07
CA ALA A 567 -8.94 51.35 12.79
C ALA A 567 -9.87 51.83 13.92
N PHE A 568 -10.09 53.15 14.03
CA PHE A 568 -10.89 53.83 15.02
C PHE A 568 -10.36 53.77 16.46
N ASN A 569 -9.08 53.48 16.66
CA ASN A 569 -8.46 53.60 17.97
C ASN A 569 -8.20 55.08 18.30
N LEU A 570 -8.49 55.48 19.54
CA LEU A 570 -8.32 56.85 20.02
C LEU A 570 -7.00 56.99 20.80
N SER A 571 -6.23 58.03 20.50
CA SER A 571 -5.06 58.38 21.30
C SER A 571 -5.45 58.80 22.72
N PRO A 572 -4.52 58.78 23.67
CA PRO A 572 -4.64 59.64 24.85
C PRO A 572 -4.83 61.11 24.41
N PRO A 573 -5.57 61.93 25.18
CA PRO A 573 -5.74 63.35 24.87
C PRO A 573 -4.41 64.11 24.98
N SER A 574 -4.28 65.19 24.21
CA SER A 574 -3.17 66.13 24.33
C SER A 574 -3.14 66.80 25.71
N ALA A 575 -1.98 67.35 26.08
CA ALA A 575 -1.97 68.38 27.13
C ALA A 575 -2.88 69.55 26.71
N ARG A 576 -3.60 70.13 27.67
CA ARG A 576 -4.49 71.27 27.42
C ARG A 576 -3.69 72.54 27.20
N ILE A 577 -4.10 73.36 26.24
CA ILE A 577 -3.55 74.71 26.02
C ILE A 577 -4.64 75.76 26.25
N ALA A 578 -4.28 76.88 26.86
CA ALA A 578 -5.20 78.00 27.09
C ALA A 578 -5.14 79.01 25.93
N GLY A 579 -6.29 79.54 25.54
CA GLY A 579 -6.41 80.61 24.54
C GLY A 579 -7.47 81.63 24.95
N GLN A 580 -7.26 82.88 24.54
CA GLN A 580 -8.17 84.00 24.81
C GLN A 580 -8.21 84.91 23.58
N ALA A 581 -9.42 85.20 23.08
CA ALA A 581 -9.60 86.17 21.99
C ALA A 581 -9.58 87.61 22.52
N TYR A 582 -9.13 88.56 21.69
CA TYR A 582 -9.29 90.00 21.96
C TYR A 582 -10.35 90.62 21.05
N SER A 583 -10.73 91.87 21.31
CA SER A 583 -11.64 92.63 20.44
C SER A 583 -10.96 93.92 20.00
N THR A 584 -10.92 94.17 18.69
CA THR A 584 -10.46 95.46 18.14
C THR A 584 -11.57 96.50 18.01
N ARG A 585 -12.82 96.11 18.25
CA ARG A 585 -13.97 97.02 18.17
C ARG A 585 -13.75 98.22 19.11
N PRO A 586 -13.96 99.45 18.64
CA PRO A 586 -13.89 100.63 19.50
C PRO A 586 -14.82 100.52 20.71
N PRO A 587 -14.46 101.12 21.85
CA PRO A 587 -15.36 101.21 23.01
C PRO A 587 -16.67 101.93 22.64
N VAL A 588 -17.77 101.56 23.29
CA VAL A 588 -19.10 102.18 23.08
C VAL A 588 -19.08 103.61 23.61
N VAL A 589 -19.72 104.53 22.90
CA VAL A 589 -19.72 105.96 23.23
C VAL A 589 -20.27 106.23 24.66
N PRO A 590 -19.59 107.03 25.50
CA PRO A 590 -20.10 107.43 26.81
C PRO A 590 -21.20 108.50 26.68
N THR A 591 -22.07 108.60 27.69
CA THR A 591 -23.15 109.60 27.71
C THR A 591 -22.94 110.61 28.83
N ILE A 592 -22.91 111.90 28.48
CA ILE A 592 -22.97 112.98 29.47
C ILE A 592 -24.39 113.00 30.05
N ASP A 593 -24.50 112.83 31.36
CA ASP A 593 -25.79 112.87 32.08
C ASP A 593 -26.16 114.30 32.45
N SER A 594 -25.20 115.07 32.96
CA SER A 594 -25.42 116.47 33.31
C SER A 594 -24.13 117.29 33.25
N VAL A 595 -24.28 118.56 32.91
CA VAL A 595 -23.23 119.57 33.01
C VAL A 595 -23.83 120.79 33.71
N TYR A 596 -23.20 121.26 34.78
CA TYR A 596 -23.66 122.42 35.56
C TYR A 596 -22.49 123.23 36.12
N ALA A 597 -22.70 124.54 36.30
CA ALA A 597 -21.72 125.41 36.96
C ALA A 597 -21.84 125.30 38.49
N ALA A 598 -20.69 125.22 39.16
CA ALA A 598 -20.57 125.19 40.62
C ALA A 598 -19.48 126.17 41.07
N ALA A 599 -19.31 126.37 42.38
CA ALA A 599 -18.33 127.32 42.92
C ALA A 599 -16.89 126.97 42.49
N GLU A 600 -16.59 125.68 42.43
CA GLU A 600 -15.31 125.10 42.06
C GLU A 600 -15.01 125.14 40.55
N GLY A 601 -16.02 125.24 39.68
CA GLY A 601 -15.83 125.12 38.24
C GLY A 601 -17.08 124.61 37.51
N ILE A 602 -16.92 124.12 36.29
CA ILE A 602 -17.98 123.40 35.59
C ILE A 602 -17.85 121.91 35.90
N VAL A 603 -18.92 121.30 36.42
CA VAL A 603 -18.98 119.89 36.76
C VAL A 603 -19.62 119.12 35.61
N ILE A 604 -18.92 118.09 35.11
CA ILE A 604 -19.39 117.17 34.07
C ILE A 604 -19.61 115.81 34.72
N VAL A 605 -20.83 115.28 34.63
CA VAL A 605 -21.22 113.97 35.17
C VAL A 605 -21.66 113.07 34.02
N TRP A 606 -21.28 111.80 34.04
CA TRP A 606 -21.57 110.86 32.96
C TRP A 606 -21.90 109.45 33.43
N ARG A 607 -22.54 108.70 32.53
CA ARG A 607 -22.77 107.26 32.62
C ARG A 607 -22.03 106.51 31.51
N LEU A 608 -21.65 105.29 31.83
CA LEU A 608 -20.98 104.37 30.92
C LEU A 608 -21.87 103.14 30.65
N PRO A 609 -21.83 102.58 29.43
CA PRO A 609 -22.34 101.22 29.21
C PRO A 609 -21.49 100.20 30.00
N ALA A 610 -22.06 99.03 30.30
CA ALA A 610 -21.45 98.06 31.20
C ALA A 610 -20.13 97.48 30.66
N ALA A 611 -19.14 97.34 31.55
CA ALA A 611 -17.95 96.50 31.44
C ALA A 611 -17.05 96.73 30.21
N GLU A 612 -16.47 97.92 30.08
CA GLU A 612 -15.41 98.18 29.09
C GLU A 612 -14.03 98.27 29.75
N ASN A 613 -13.05 97.54 29.21
CA ASN A 613 -11.65 97.73 29.54
C ASN A 613 -11.11 98.99 28.84
N ALA A 614 -11.56 100.16 29.29
CA ALA A 614 -11.29 101.46 28.69
C ALA A 614 -10.94 102.51 29.76
N ALA A 615 -10.52 103.70 29.31
CA ALA A 615 -10.37 104.90 30.13
C ALA A 615 -11.10 106.08 29.47
N ILE A 616 -11.61 107.02 30.27
CA ILE A 616 -12.38 108.17 29.78
C ILE A 616 -11.54 109.44 29.72
N VAL A 617 -11.75 110.25 28.68
CA VAL A 617 -11.19 111.59 28.54
C VAL A 617 -12.31 112.60 28.36
N VAL A 618 -12.20 113.69 29.12
CA VAL A 618 -13.04 114.88 28.99
C VAL A 618 -12.36 115.84 28.02
N GLU A 619 -13.05 116.18 26.94
CA GLU A 619 -12.60 117.15 25.97
C GLU A 619 -13.45 118.42 26.05
N ARG A 620 -12.81 119.59 25.91
CA ARG A 620 -13.43 120.92 25.96
C ARG A 620 -13.14 121.71 24.69
N SER A 621 -14.12 122.49 24.25
CA SER A 621 -14.01 123.49 23.20
C SER A 621 -14.58 124.84 23.64
N SER A 622 -14.04 125.95 23.14
CA SER A 622 -14.56 127.31 23.33
C SER A 622 -15.37 127.83 22.14
N ASP A 623 -15.29 127.18 20.97
CA ASP A 623 -15.95 127.55 19.73
C ASP A 623 -17.00 126.53 19.26
N GLY A 624 -17.07 125.38 19.94
CA GLY A 624 -17.95 124.26 19.57
C GLY A 624 -17.39 123.38 18.45
N GLU A 625 -16.24 123.72 17.85
CA GLU A 625 -15.64 123.01 16.72
C GLU A 625 -14.34 122.28 17.12
N ARG A 626 -13.43 122.97 17.82
CA ARG A 626 -12.11 122.46 18.18
C ARG A 626 -12.08 122.01 19.64
N PHE A 627 -12.08 120.70 19.84
CA PHE A 627 -12.04 120.08 21.17
C PHE A 627 -10.62 119.67 21.53
N VAL A 628 -10.19 120.01 22.74
CA VAL A 628 -8.92 119.58 23.33
C VAL A 628 -9.17 118.78 24.61
N PRO A 629 -8.39 117.72 24.88
CA PRO A 629 -8.50 116.97 26.13
C PRO A 629 -8.07 117.85 27.31
N ILE A 630 -8.89 117.88 28.36
CA ILE A 630 -8.62 118.64 29.59
C ILE A 630 -8.47 117.75 30.83
N SER A 631 -8.68 116.44 30.68
CA SER A 631 -8.41 115.44 31.72
C SER A 631 -7.28 114.49 31.29
N PRO A 632 -6.59 113.84 32.25
CA PRO A 632 -5.85 112.62 31.94
C PRO A 632 -6.83 111.49 31.54
N LEU A 633 -6.30 110.31 31.21
CA LEU A 633 -7.09 109.09 31.08
C LEU A 633 -7.65 108.71 32.46
N LEU A 634 -8.92 109.02 32.70
CA LEU A 634 -9.61 108.71 33.95
C LEU A 634 -10.08 107.24 33.92
N PRO A 635 -10.03 106.52 35.06
CA PRO A 635 -10.54 105.16 35.12
C PRO A 635 -12.05 105.14 34.89
N VAL A 636 -12.56 104.05 34.30
CA VAL A 636 -14.00 103.83 34.10
C VAL A 636 -14.78 103.59 35.41
N SER A 637 -14.17 103.74 36.58
CA SER A 637 -14.87 103.89 37.87
C SER A 637 -15.28 105.35 38.13
N GLU A 638 -14.60 106.32 37.52
CA GLU A 638 -14.89 107.74 37.68
C GLU A 638 -16.17 108.11 36.91
N ARG A 639 -17.05 108.90 37.53
CA ARG A 639 -18.34 109.34 36.94
C ARG A 639 -18.48 110.85 36.86
N ARG A 640 -17.46 111.60 37.31
CA ARG A 640 -17.48 113.06 37.38
C ARG A 640 -16.11 113.67 37.11
N PHE A 641 -16.10 114.87 36.55
CA PHE A 641 -14.91 115.71 36.41
C PHE A 641 -15.28 117.17 36.63
N VAL A 642 -14.38 117.94 37.24
CA VAL A 642 -14.57 119.38 37.44
C VAL A 642 -13.54 120.13 36.63
N ASP A 643 -13.99 120.92 35.66
CA ASP A 643 -13.16 121.88 34.94
C ASP A 643 -13.07 123.17 35.76
N THR A 644 -11.91 123.42 36.35
CA THR A 644 -11.62 124.62 37.16
C THR A 644 -11.07 125.78 36.32
N ALA A 645 -10.65 125.51 35.07
CA ALA A 645 -9.93 126.44 34.19
C ALA A 645 -10.87 127.23 33.26
N VAL A 646 -12.02 127.64 33.77
CA VAL A 646 -13.14 128.26 33.03
C VAL A 646 -13.41 129.68 33.54
N ARG A 647 -13.80 130.60 32.66
CA ARG A 647 -14.05 132.02 33.01
C ARG A 647 -15.53 132.35 33.03
N VAL A 648 -15.96 133.19 33.98
CA VAL A 648 -17.34 133.67 34.11
C VAL A 648 -17.76 134.43 32.85
N GLY A 649 -18.94 134.14 32.32
CA GLY A 649 -19.50 134.75 31.11
C GLY A 649 -19.07 134.11 29.80
N GLN A 650 -18.25 133.05 29.81
CA GLN A 650 -17.88 132.29 28.61
C GLN A 650 -18.67 130.97 28.51
N THR A 651 -19.12 130.66 27.30
CA THR A 651 -19.72 129.35 26.96
C THR A 651 -18.63 128.35 26.61
N TYR A 652 -18.67 127.18 27.22
CA TYR A 652 -17.80 126.05 26.95
C TYR A 652 -18.61 124.84 26.50
N TYR A 653 -18.03 124.07 25.58
CA TYR A 653 -18.60 122.86 25.02
C TYR A 653 -17.79 121.66 25.49
N TYR A 654 -18.46 120.65 26.06
CA TYR A 654 -17.83 119.44 26.57
C TYR A 654 -18.30 118.23 25.80
N ARG A 655 -17.39 117.29 25.55
CA ARG A 655 -17.71 115.95 25.06
C ARG A 655 -16.77 114.93 25.71
N LEU A 656 -17.20 113.68 25.70
CA LEU A 656 -16.47 112.57 26.29
C LEU A 656 -16.04 111.59 25.21
N ARG A 657 -14.88 110.96 25.39
CA ARG A 657 -14.41 109.82 24.59
C ARG A 657 -13.86 108.73 25.50
N LEU A 658 -14.07 107.48 25.11
CA LEU A 658 -13.41 106.34 25.73
C LEU A 658 -12.22 105.90 24.87
N ARG A 659 -11.14 105.50 25.53
CA ARG A 659 -9.96 104.87 24.92
C ARG A 659 -9.86 103.44 25.42
N SER A 660 -9.89 102.47 24.53
CA SER A 660 -9.64 101.07 24.88
C SER A 660 -8.26 100.94 25.50
N LEU A 661 -8.16 100.33 26.69
CA LEU A 661 -6.88 100.03 27.32
C LEU A 661 -6.22 98.81 26.67
N GLN A 662 -6.97 98.00 25.93
CA GLN A 662 -6.46 96.83 25.22
C GLN A 662 -5.89 97.18 23.84
N THR A 663 -6.57 98.02 23.06
CA THR A 663 -6.18 98.32 21.67
C THR A 663 -5.75 99.76 21.44
N GLY A 664 -6.02 100.67 22.40
CA GLY A 664 -5.77 102.10 22.23
C GLY A 664 -6.80 102.82 21.37
N ASN A 665 -7.77 102.11 20.78
CA ASN A 665 -8.81 102.67 19.92
C ASN A 665 -9.75 103.61 20.68
N TRP A 666 -10.18 104.67 20.03
CA TRP A 666 -11.11 105.67 20.59
C TRP A 666 -12.55 105.38 20.19
N SER A 667 -13.49 105.59 21.11
CA SER A 667 -14.92 105.67 20.78
C SER A 667 -15.19 106.89 19.89
N THR A 668 -16.33 106.89 19.21
CA THR A 668 -16.89 108.17 18.74
C THR A 668 -17.12 109.10 19.94
N PRO A 669 -16.97 110.43 19.79
CA PRO A 669 -17.28 111.35 20.87
C PRO A 669 -18.75 111.30 21.26
N SER A 670 -19.04 111.55 22.54
CA SER A 670 -20.40 111.75 23.05
C SER A 670 -21.08 112.95 22.36
N ALA A 671 -22.40 113.06 22.56
CA ALA A 671 -23.09 114.32 22.29
C ALA A 671 -22.39 115.47 23.04
N VAL A 672 -22.34 116.64 22.39
CA VAL A 672 -21.72 117.84 22.94
C VAL A 672 -22.70 118.50 23.91
N ALA A 673 -22.25 118.77 25.14
CA ALA A 673 -22.98 119.55 26.12
C ALA A 673 -22.39 120.96 26.21
N ALA A 674 -23.22 121.99 26.07
CA ALA A 674 -22.81 123.39 26.15
C ALA A 674 -23.27 124.02 27.45
N ILE A 675 -22.42 124.84 28.08
CA ILE A 675 -22.77 125.58 29.29
C ILE A 675 -21.97 126.89 29.41
N THR A 676 -22.59 127.92 29.97
CA THR A 676 -21.92 129.19 30.30
C THR A 676 -21.61 129.22 31.80
N ARG A 677 -20.36 129.53 32.17
CA ARG A 677 -19.96 129.71 33.58
C ARG A 677 -20.46 131.02 34.16
#